data_AF-A0A8C8JLA7-F1
#
_entry.id   AF-A0A8C8JLA7-F1
#
_cell.length_a   1.000
_cell.length_b   1.000
_cell.length_c   1.000
_cell.angle_alpha   90.00
_cell.angle_beta   90.00
_cell.angle_gamma   90.00
#
_symmetry.space_group_name_H-M   'P 1'
#
loop_
_entity.id
_entity.type
_entity.pdbx_description
1 polymer ?
#
loop_
_entity_poly.entity_id
_entity_poly.type
_entity_poly.pdbx_seq_one_letter_code
_entity_poly.pdbx_strand_id
1 'polypeptide(L)'
;MCMVFGRSSDIVIVQHPVSVYVPLNYKVTLSVRAEGTGILNYQWFKSSKEEVFGGTRADLIVTAQRSQLYICRVNDQFCNCMFSKWVTVKVLDIAKPGLPVAWRGEPHIAVHPAPQTVRQGERLTLSCTAFGIPTPHYQWYRNGLPLLGKTTDTLQIENAESDHRGTYLCYVSNVQEERWTEAADVEIVPSNQLTATDKVALLIGNLNYSHHPDLMAPTMDVHELANLLQQLGFRVVSLLDLTREEMLAAIDKFLLLLDRGVYALFYYAGHGYERLGRNYLVAIDAPQPYRSENCVCVQRVMCKMQERRTALNVVLLDTCRTWYNLDCIASEIRPLVPMGNTVYGYATCENAEAYEVQDGGKSTGIFTKYLNKHILQLEKVTHILELVSENLGRDPFVIGKQAVEIRHTLKEPRSLTDPIRTTGHTGELHLRDACRRQANELPHQKLLIFNCGVEVEVSFSALFSNVMVAFGRVKTTGPRAQDCTITLRSTPAMEDIFSSPGRSGEMDSLLLNNLVAENPDCSLRLCGLQKLQGSLVIKVDLHYTHMDRKLWLQESKQLDIGKPLVASCDLHRGQQAMVSQRRDGAPAQSMGHSRISHSKQRPRQTLGQPGRPFTKSAECAAKVPTARSNEPGENDETEPH
;
A
#
# COMPACT_ATOMS: atom_id res chain seq x y z
N MET A 1 48.24 61.86 57.61
CA MET A 1 46.79 61.57 57.66
C MET A 1 46.35 61.24 56.24
N CYS A 2 46.47 59.97 55.83
CA CYS A 2 46.02 59.51 54.52
C CYS A 2 44.66 58.83 54.68
N MET A 3 43.61 59.47 54.16
CA MET A 3 42.28 58.89 54.04
C MET A 3 42.32 57.75 53.03
N VAL A 4 41.89 56.56 53.44
CA VAL A 4 41.53 55.48 52.53
C VAL A 4 40.13 55.81 51.98
N PHE A 5 40.05 56.22 50.71
CA PHE A 5 38.77 56.31 50.00
C PHE A 5 38.24 54.90 49.77
N GLY A 6 37.06 54.60 50.33
CA GLY A 6 36.37 53.32 50.15
C GLY A 6 35.90 53.14 48.69
N ARG A 7 36.00 51.90 48.19
CA ARG A 7 35.47 51.49 46.88
C ARG A 7 33.97 51.80 46.78
N SER A 8 33.56 52.50 45.72
CA SER A 8 32.16 52.61 45.30
C SER A 8 31.63 51.19 45.07
N SER A 9 30.49 50.85 45.69
CA SER A 9 29.86 49.53 45.53
C SER A 9 28.82 49.66 44.43
N ASP A 10 29.04 48.97 43.31
CA ASP A 10 28.10 48.92 42.19
C ASP A 10 26.73 48.40 42.65
N ILE A 11 25.66 48.79 41.95
CA ILE A 11 24.30 48.29 42.23
C ILE A 11 24.27 46.78 41.92
N VAL A 12 23.85 45.97 42.91
CA VAL A 12 23.68 44.51 42.76
C VAL A 12 22.25 44.14 43.12
N ILE A 13 21.54 43.48 42.20
CA ILE A 13 20.21 42.92 42.50
C ILE A 13 20.41 41.59 43.22
N VAL A 14 20.09 41.56 44.52
CA VAL A 14 20.21 40.38 45.38
C VAL A 14 18.97 39.49 45.36
N GLN A 15 17.81 40.04 44.99
CA GLN A 15 16.58 39.28 44.75
C GLN A 15 15.92 39.77 43.46
N HIS A 16 15.88 38.89 42.48
CA HIS A 16 15.08 39.11 41.27
C HIS A 16 13.62 38.72 41.51
N PRO A 17 12.67 39.32 40.77
CA PRO A 17 11.30 38.85 40.78
C PRO A 17 11.24 37.46 40.15
N VAL A 18 10.14 36.75 40.41
CA VAL A 18 9.87 35.41 39.86
C VAL A 18 8.68 35.43 38.91
N SER A 19 8.71 34.59 37.88
CA SER A 19 7.55 34.37 37.02
C SER A 19 6.46 33.64 37.79
N VAL A 20 5.20 33.92 37.47
CA VAL A 20 4.03 33.40 38.18
C VAL A 20 2.94 33.00 37.20
N TYR A 21 2.23 31.92 37.51
CA TYR A 21 1.02 31.51 36.82
C TYR A 21 -0.13 31.67 37.80
N VAL A 22 -1.13 32.49 37.47
CA VAL A 22 -2.22 32.83 38.39
C VAL A 22 -3.57 32.88 37.68
N PRO A 23 -4.69 32.65 38.40
CA PRO A 23 -6.03 32.81 37.83
C PRO A 23 -6.34 34.27 37.43
N LEU A 24 -7.32 34.43 36.54
CA LEU A 24 -7.84 35.74 36.15
C LEU A 24 -8.24 36.58 37.37
N ASN A 25 -7.81 37.84 37.38
CA ASN A 25 -8.02 38.84 38.44
C ASN A 25 -7.29 38.60 39.77
N TYR A 26 -6.39 37.61 39.86
CA TYR A 26 -5.55 37.46 41.04
C TYR A 26 -4.59 38.64 41.21
N LYS A 27 -4.35 39.09 42.45
CA LYS A 27 -3.39 40.16 42.77
C LYS A 27 -2.02 39.57 43.08
N VAL A 28 -1.06 39.77 42.19
CA VAL A 28 0.34 39.32 42.33
C VAL A 28 1.19 40.46 42.88
N THR A 29 2.13 40.15 43.77
CA THR A 29 3.22 41.07 44.13
C THR A 29 4.52 40.58 43.49
N LEU A 30 5.14 41.41 42.65
CA LEU A 30 6.48 41.18 42.10
C LEU A 30 7.48 41.98 42.93
N SER A 31 8.53 41.33 43.42
CA SER A 31 9.49 41.94 44.35
C SER A 31 10.91 41.93 43.80
N VAL A 32 11.60 43.07 43.93
CA VAL A 32 13.02 43.21 43.65
C VAL A 32 13.72 43.67 44.93
N ARG A 33 14.90 43.12 45.24
CA ARG A 33 15.78 43.65 46.29
C ARG A 33 17.16 43.89 45.69
N ALA A 34 17.75 45.04 45.98
CA ALA A 34 19.05 45.45 45.48
C ALA A 34 19.88 46.12 46.59
N GLU A 35 21.18 45.98 46.48
CA GLU A 35 22.19 46.60 47.34
C GLU A 35 23.02 47.59 46.50
N GLY A 36 23.44 48.70 47.10
CA GLY A 36 24.25 49.71 46.44
C GLY A 36 24.55 50.89 47.38
N THR A 37 25.52 51.73 47.03
CA THR A 37 25.86 52.90 47.85
C THR A 37 24.86 54.04 47.62
N GLY A 38 23.98 54.30 48.60
CA GLY A 38 23.06 55.44 48.59
C GLY A 38 21.59 55.07 48.43
N ILE A 39 20.74 56.06 48.13
CA ILE A 39 19.30 55.86 47.95
C ILE A 39 19.04 55.23 46.59
N LEU A 40 18.38 54.06 46.58
CA LEU A 40 17.99 53.35 45.37
C LEU A 40 16.57 53.72 44.94
N ASN A 41 16.41 54.00 43.66
CA ASN A 41 15.14 54.28 43.00
C ASN A 41 14.76 53.11 42.09
N TYR A 42 13.45 52.86 41.97
CA TYR A 42 12.91 51.73 41.22
C TYR A 42 11.95 52.24 40.15
N GLN A 43 11.90 51.56 39.00
CA GLN A 43 10.89 51.79 37.97
C GLN A 43 10.56 50.50 37.23
N TRP A 44 9.28 50.12 37.20
CA TRP A 44 8.82 48.93 36.49
C TRP A 44 8.36 49.25 35.06
N PHE A 45 8.59 48.28 34.16
CA PHE A 45 8.23 48.34 32.74
C PHE A 45 7.48 47.07 32.30
N LYS A 46 6.63 47.22 31.29
CA LYS A 46 5.97 46.11 30.58
C LYS A 46 6.78 45.68 29.35
N SER A 47 6.39 44.60 28.67
CA SER A 47 6.99 44.18 27.38
C SER A 47 7.03 45.29 26.32
N SER A 48 6.05 46.21 26.32
CA SER A 48 6.00 47.38 25.43
C SER A 48 7.08 48.43 25.70
N LYS A 49 7.92 48.22 26.74
CA LYS A 49 8.89 49.19 27.27
C LYS A 49 8.25 50.45 27.85
N GLU A 50 6.94 50.45 28.03
CA GLU A 50 6.21 51.50 28.72
C GLU A 50 6.37 51.35 30.23
N GLU A 51 6.53 52.49 30.91
CA GLU A 51 6.55 52.55 32.37
C GLU A 51 5.20 52.14 32.95
N VAL A 52 5.24 51.32 34.01
CA VAL A 52 4.07 51.06 34.82
C VAL A 52 3.83 52.29 35.69
N PHE A 53 2.71 52.98 35.47
CA PHE A 53 2.32 54.14 36.26
C PHE A 53 2.28 53.80 37.76
N GLY A 54 2.99 54.57 38.59
CA GLY A 54 3.11 54.32 40.03
C GLY A 54 4.00 53.12 40.41
N GLY A 55 4.60 52.43 39.45
CA GLY A 55 5.54 51.33 39.65
C GLY A 55 6.92 51.79 40.06
N THR A 56 7.02 52.69 41.04
CA THR A 56 8.29 53.32 41.48
C THR A 56 8.89 52.70 42.74
N ARG A 57 8.33 51.57 43.19
CA ARG A 57 8.73 50.86 44.41
C ARG A 57 9.39 49.52 44.08
N ALA A 58 10.14 49.00 45.06
CA ALA A 58 10.74 47.67 45.00
C ALA A 58 9.72 46.54 44.81
N ASP A 59 8.49 46.74 45.30
CA ASP A 59 7.36 45.82 45.13
C ASP A 59 6.31 46.41 44.18
N LEU A 60 5.93 45.66 43.15
CA LEU A 60 4.87 46.00 42.21
C LEU A 60 3.67 45.06 42.40
N ILE A 61 2.50 45.62 42.70
CA ILE A 61 1.25 44.88 42.79
C ILE A 61 0.51 44.94 41.44
N VAL A 62 0.22 43.78 40.85
CA VAL A 62 -0.45 43.64 39.55
C VAL A 62 -1.72 42.81 39.71
N THR A 63 -2.85 43.33 39.24
CA THR A 63 -4.06 42.52 39.04
C THR A 63 -3.97 41.79 37.71
N ALA A 64 -3.97 40.47 37.72
CA ALA A 64 -3.68 39.60 36.59
C ALA A 64 -4.88 39.53 35.61
N GLN A 65 -5.02 40.55 34.76
CA GLN A 65 -6.08 40.63 33.74
C GLN A 65 -5.67 40.06 32.38
N ARG A 66 -4.38 40.16 32.04
CA ARG A 66 -3.80 39.63 30.81
C ARG A 66 -2.38 39.14 31.05
N SER A 67 -1.96 38.12 30.32
CA SER A 67 -0.59 37.62 30.37
C SER A 67 0.39 38.70 29.89
N GLN A 68 1.40 39.00 30.69
CA GLN A 68 2.33 40.10 30.42
C GLN A 68 3.70 39.86 31.07
N LEU A 69 4.74 40.41 30.42
CA LEU A 69 6.11 40.45 30.93
C LEU A 69 6.40 41.74 31.69
N TYR A 70 7.15 41.63 32.78
CA TYR A 70 7.58 42.74 33.61
C TYR A 70 9.09 42.71 33.86
N ILE A 71 9.69 43.89 33.95
CA ILE A 71 11.09 44.09 34.35
C ILE A 71 11.18 45.34 35.23
N CYS A 72 12.09 45.33 36.19
CA CYS A 72 12.35 46.47 37.06
C CYS A 72 13.74 47.05 36.77
N ARG A 73 13.82 48.37 36.60
CA ARG A 73 15.07 49.13 36.62
C ARG A 73 15.32 49.63 38.04
N VAL A 74 16.53 49.43 38.54
CA VAL A 74 17.04 50.01 39.79
C VAL A 74 18.13 50.99 39.44
N ASN A 75 18.07 52.22 39.97
CA ASN A 75 19.10 53.23 39.78
C ASN A 75 19.45 53.96 41.08
N ASP A 76 20.69 54.45 41.19
CA ASP A 76 21.16 55.23 42.33
C ASP A 76 21.22 56.74 42.01
N GLN A 77 21.72 57.52 42.96
CA GLN A 77 21.95 58.96 42.84
C GLN A 77 23.15 59.34 41.95
N PHE A 78 23.97 58.36 41.55
CA PHE A 78 25.15 58.54 40.70
C PHE A 78 24.90 58.12 39.25
N CYS A 79 23.62 57.94 38.88
CA CYS A 79 23.16 57.51 37.55
C CYS A 79 23.59 56.08 37.15
N ASN A 80 24.02 55.24 38.09
CA ASN A 80 24.20 53.82 37.82
C ASN A 80 22.83 53.16 37.67
N CYS A 81 22.69 52.19 36.76
CA CYS A 81 21.44 51.46 36.58
C CYS A 81 21.63 49.97 36.32
N MET A 82 20.75 49.17 36.91
CA MET A 82 20.67 47.73 36.70
C MET A 82 19.24 47.29 36.47
N PHE A 83 19.05 46.26 35.65
CA PHE A 83 17.74 45.71 35.34
C PHE A 83 17.59 44.33 35.97
N SER A 84 16.40 44.06 36.48
CA SER A 84 16.02 42.72 36.94
C SER A 84 15.93 41.75 35.75
N LYS A 85 15.80 40.45 36.04
CA LYS A 85 15.35 39.50 35.01
C LYS A 85 13.91 39.83 34.60
N TRP A 86 13.59 39.58 33.34
CA TRP A 86 12.21 39.57 32.86
C TRP A 86 11.43 38.45 33.55
N VAL A 87 10.21 38.76 33.99
CA VAL A 87 9.28 37.79 34.59
C VAL A 87 7.93 37.82 33.91
N THR A 88 7.33 36.65 33.77
CA THR A 88 6.02 36.49 33.17
C THR A 88 4.96 36.38 34.26
N VAL A 89 3.92 37.20 34.17
CA VAL A 89 2.65 36.96 34.87
C VAL A 89 1.73 36.30 33.84
N LYS A 90 1.61 34.95 33.85
CA LYS A 90 0.70 34.22 32.96
C LYS A 90 -0.67 34.14 33.62
N VAL A 91 -1.68 34.63 32.92
CA VAL A 91 -3.08 34.52 33.34
C VAL A 91 -3.65 33.23 32.78
N LEU A 92 -4.19 32.41 33.67
CA LEU A 92 -4.91 31.20 33.31
C LEU A 92 -6.41 31.47 33.34
N ASP A 93 -7.09 31.22 32.21
CA ASP A 93 -8.54 31.31 32.10
C ASP A 93 -9.17 30.02 32.65
N ILE A 94 -9.23 29.96 33.97
CA ILE A 94 -9.82 28.85 34.69
C ILE A 94 -11.04 29.41 35.39
N ALA A 95 -12.23 28.90 35.05
CA ALA A 95 -13.49 29.29 35.68
C ALA A 95 -13.42 28.99 37.18
N LYS A 96 -13.02 30.01 37.96
CA LYS A 96 -12.85 30.04 39.43
C LYS A 96 -12.79 28.66 40.12
N PRO A 97 -11.65 27.95 40.10
CA PRO A 97 -11.31 27.07 41.21
C PRO A 97 -11.23 27.97 42.45
N GLY A 98 -11.86 27.58 43.55
CA GLY A 98 -11.73 28.31 44.80
C GLY A 98 -10.27 28.35 45.20
N LEU A 99 -9.63 29.52 45.06
CA LEU A 99 -8.31 29.75 45.63
C LEU A 99 -8.38 29.38 47.12
N PRO A 100 -7.46 28.58 47.65
CA PRO A 100 -7.37 28.33 49.08
C PRO A 100 -7.32 29.68 49.81
N VAL A 101 -8.09 29.81 50.90
CA VAL A 101 -8.24 31.05 51.69
C VAL A 101 -6.88 31.59 52.18
N ALA A 102 -5.83 30.76 52.18
CA ALA A 102 -4.46 31.09 52.57
C ALA A 102 -3.38 30.60 51.57
N TRP A 103 -3.63 30.68 50.25
CA TRP A 103 -2.64 30.30 49.22
C TRP A 103 -1.35 31.15 49.31
N ARG A 104 -0.18 30.49 49.43
CA ARG A 104 1.14 31.14 49.58
C ARG A 104 2.04 31.00 48.35
N GLY A 105 1.49 30.49 47.24
CA GLY A 105 2.21 30.31 45.99
C GLY A 105 2.61 28.86 45.68
N GLU A 106 2.29 27.91 46.55
CA GLU A 106 2.43 26.49 46.28
C GLU A 106 1.67 26.07 44.99
N PRO A 107 2.11 25.04 44.25
CA PRO A 107 1.42 24.62 43.04
C PRO A 107 0.01 24.10 43.37
N HIS A 108 -0.97 24.58 42.61
CA HIS A 108 -2.34 24.08 42.66
C HIS A 108 -2.76 23.63 41.28
N ILE A 109 -3.09 22.34 41.17
CA ILE A 109 -3.53 21.72 39.92
C ILE A 109 -5.02 22.03 39.76
N ALA A 110 -5.36 22.72 38.68
CA ALA A 110 -6.73 23.11 38.36
C ALA A 110 -7.37 22.21 37.30
N VAL A 111 -6.56 21.59 36.44
CA VAL A 111 -7.00 20.61 35.45
C VAL A 111 -6.16 19.36 35.60
N HIS A 112 -6.82 18.25 35.91
CA HIS A 112 -6.23 16.92 35.91
C HIS A 112 -6.40 16.28 34.52
N PRO A 113 -5.48 15.40 34.09
CA PRO A 113 -5.66 14.64 32.87
C PRO A 113 -6.86 13.70 33.04
N ALA A 114 -7.71 13.61 32.02
CA ALA A 114 -8.84 12.69 32.03
C ALA A 114 -8.44 11.32 31.45
N PRO A 115 -8.97 10.21 31.96
CA PRO A 115 -8.87 8.91 31.30
C PRO A 115 -9.43 8.96 29.88
N GLN A 116 -8.81 8.23 28.95
CA GLN A 116 -9.21 8.25 27.54
C GLN A 116 -9.08 6.85 26.91
N THR A 117 -9.98 6.53 26.00
CA THR A 117 -9.85 5.40 25.09
C THR A 117 -9.59 5.93 23.69
N VAL A 118 -8.44 5.60 23.11
CA VAL A 118 -7.99 6.10 21.80
C VAL A 118 -7.81 4.92 20.85
N ARG A 119 -8.20 5.06 19.59
CA ARG A 119 -7.94 4.01 18.60
C ARG A 119 -6.50 4.06 18.16
N GLN A 120 -5.91 2.88 17.94
CA GLN A 120 -4.55 2.79 17.42
C GLN A 120 -4.42 3.57 16.10
N GLY A 121 -3.48 4.50 16.01
CA GLY A 121 -3.36 5.42 14.86
C GLY A 121 -3.80 6.85 15.12
N GLU A 122 -4.66 7.09 16.12
CA GLU A 122 -5.19 8.41 16.43
C GLU A 122 -4.28 9.21 17.37
N ARG A 123 -4.51 10.53 17.43
CA ARG A 123 -3.79 11.44 18.32
C ARG A 123 -4.33 11.34 19.75
N LEU A 124 -3.44 11.09 20.71
CA LEU A 124 -3.70 11.18 22.15
C LEU A 124 -3.24 12.55 22.68
N THR A 125 -4.11 13.24 23.42
CA THR A 125 -3.79 14.52 24.08
C THR A 125 -4.27 14.49 25.53
N LEU A 126 -3.32 14.63 26.47
CA LEU A 126 -3.59 14.82 27.89
C LEU A 126 -3.19 16.23 28.32
N SER A 127 -3.98 16.83 29.20
CA SER A 127 -3.76 18.20 29.69
C SER A 127 -3.64 18.22 31.20
N CYS A 128 -2.72 19.02 31.72
CA CYS A 128 -2.50 19.29 33.13
C CYS A 128 -2.23 20.78 33.31
N THR A 129 -3.15 21.51 33.94
CA THR A 129 -3.01 22.96 34.14
C THR A 129 -2.87 23.24 35.62
N ALA A 130 -1.80 23.93 36.02
CA ALA A 130 -1.57 24.36 37.39
C ALA A 130 -1.15 25.83 37.49
N PHE A 131 -1.54 26.46 38.60
CA PHE A 131 -1.09 27.80 38.99
C PHE A 131 -0.13 27.75 40.19
N GLY A 132 0.74 28.75 40.32
CA GLY A 132 1.90 28.73 41.22
C GLY A 132 2.68 30.03 41.23
N ILE A 133 3.27 30.37 42.39
CA ILE A 133 4.23 31.46 42.60
C ILE A 133 5.43 30.87 43.34
N PRO A 134 6.57 30.60 42.67
CA PRO A 134 6.87 30.77 41.26
C PRO A 134 6.12 29.83 40.31
N THR A 135 6.23 30.09 39.01
CA THR A 135 5.69 29.26 37.91
C THR A 135 5.96 27.77 38.14
N PRO A 136 4.93 26.90 38.09
CA PRO A 136 5.12 25.46 38.21
C PRO A 136 5.89 24.85 37.03
N HIS A 137 6.73 23.87 37.32
CA HIS A 137 7.38 22.97 36.38
C HIS A 137 6.56 21.68 36.23
N TYR A 138 6.54 21.11 35.03
CA TYR A 138 5.79 19.90 34.70
C TYR A 138 6.73 18.77 34.30
N GLN A 139 6.34 17.54 34.60
CA GLN A 139 6.96 16.33 34.08
C GLN A 139 5.92 15.22 33.98
N TRP A 140 5.72 14.66 32.79
CA TRP A 140 4.79 13.55 32.58
C TRP A 140 5.42 12.20 32.90
N TYR A 141 4.59 11.29 33.43
CA TYR A 141 4.93 9.91 33.74
C TYR A 141 3.94 8.96 33.08
N ARG A 142 4.42 7.80 32.66
CA ARG A 142 3.63 6.67 32.16
C ARG A 142 4.03 5.42 32.91
N ASN A 143 3.08 4.75 33.57
CA ASN A 143 3.33 3.54 34.36
C ASN A 143 4.46 3.72 35.38
N GLY A 144 4.53 4.90 36.01
CA GLY A 144 5.56 5.24 37.00
C GLY A 144 6.93 5.66 36.43
N LEU A 145 7.13 5.64 35.11
CA LEU A 145 8.38 6.05 34.46
C LEU A 145 8.27 7.45 33.83
N PRO A 146 9.30 8.31 33.95
CA PRO A 146 9.26 9.65 33.36
C PRO A 146 9.34 9.60 31.84
N LEU A 147 8.48 10.37 31.17
CA LEU A 147 8.54 10.58 29.73
C LEU A 147 9.51 11.73 29.43
N LEU A 148 10.71 11.39 28.97
CA LEU A 148 11.79 12.36 28.72
C LEU A 148 11.34 13.48 27.75
N GLY A 149 11.64 14.72 28.12
CA GLY A 149 11.30 15.91 27.33
C GLY A 149 9.82 16.30 27.31
N LYS A 150 8.95 15.57 28.02
CA LYS A 150 7.53 15.91 28.17
C LYS A 150 7.33 16.74 29.44
N THR A 151 7.67 18.03 29.35
CA THR A 151 7.71 18.98 30.48
C THR A 151 6.75 20.16 30.33
N THR A 152 5.72 20.01 29.50
CA THR A 152 4.68 21.01 29.22
C THR A 152 3.38 20.67 29.93
N ASP A 153 2.47 21.63 30.00
CA ASP A 153 1.09 21.48 30.50
C ASP A 153 0.23 20.55 29.62
N THR A 154 0.72 20.16 28.45
CA THR A 154 0.06 19.21 27.55
C THR A 154 1.03 18.11 27.11
N LEU A 155 0.54 16.86 27.07
CA LEU A 155 1.21 15.71 26.49
C LEU A 155 0.49 15.32 25.21
N GLN A 156 1.21 15.36 24.09
CA GLN A 156 0.71 14.94 22.78
C GLN A 156 1.50 13.76 22.22
N ILE A 157 0.77 12.77 21.72
CA ILE A 157 1.25 11.62 20.96
C ILE A 157 0.42 11.58 19.66
N GLU A 158 1.06 11.83 18.51
CA GLU A 158 0.37 11.97 17.22
C GLU A 158 -0.22 10.66 16.68
N ASN A 159 0.47 9.54 16.95
CA ASN A 159 0.09 8.21 16.50
C ASN A 159 0.13 7.25 17.69
N ALA A 160 -1.03 6.95 18.27
CA ALA A 160 -1.11 6.07 19.43
C ALA A 160 -0.88 4.60 19.04
N GLU A 161 0.08 3.96 19.71
CA GLU A 161 0.39 2.53 19.59
C GLU A 161 0.06 1.78 20.88
N SER A 162 0.00 0.44 20.84
CA SER A 162 -0.40 -0.37 21.99
C SER A 162 0.52 -0.22 23.21
N ASP A 163 1.78 0.15 23.00
CA ASP A 163 2.77 0.44 24.05
C ASP A 163 2.55 1.81 24.73
N HIS A 164 1.70 2.66 24.15
CA HIS A 164 1.25 3.92 24.74
C HIS A 164 0.10 3.74 25.72
N ARG A 165 -0.43 2.52 25.85
CA ARG A 165 -1.38 2.16 26.90
C ARG A 165 -0.74 2.33 28.28
N GLY A 166 -1.52 2.79 29.24
CA GLY A 166 -1.14 2.78 30.63
C GLY A 166 -1.70 3.94 31.44
N THR A 167 -1.21 4.03 32.66
CA THR A 167 -1.62 5.07 33.61
C THR A 167 -0.68 6.25 33.50
N TYR A 168 -1.25 7.43 33.21
CA TYR A 168 -0.53 8.68 33.06
C TYR A 168 -0.71 9.57 34.28
N LEU A 169 0.38 10.18 34.71
CA LEU A 169 0.42 11.16 35.80
C LEU A 169 1.24 12.37 35.36
N CYS A 170 0.86 13.55 35.83
CA CYS A 170 1.69 14.73 35.69
C CYS A 170 2.20 15.15 37.07
N TYR A 171 3.52 15.28 37.17
CA TYR A 171 4.21 15.84 38.31
C TYR A 171 4.35 17.34 38.13
N VAL A 172 3.88 18.10 39.11
CA VAL A 172 3.89 19.56 39.10
C VAL A 172 4.63 20.06 40.33
N SER A 173 5.66 20.88 40.17
CA SER A 173 6.46 21.38 41.30
C SER A 173 6.87 22.84 41.15
N ASN A 174 7.10 23.50 42.27
CA ASN A 174 7.90 24.72 42.33
C ASN A 174 8.77 24.69 43.60
N VAL A 175 9.42 25.81 43.95
CA VAL A 175 10.31 25.88 45.12
C VAL A 175 9.59 25.70 46.47
N GLN A 176 8.26 25.78 46.51
CA GLN A 176 7.48 25.63 47.73
C GLN A 176 7.09 24.18 47.96
N GLU A 177 6.48 23.53 46.95
CA GLU A 177 5.93 22.17 47.07
C GLU A 177 5.94 21.43 45.72
N GLU A 178 5.71 20.12 45.83
CA GLU A 178 5.41 19.21 44.73
C GLU A 178 3.99 18.64 44.85
N ARG A 179 3.34 18.41 43.71
CA ARG A 179 1.99 17.87 43.57
C ARG A 179 1.96 16.87 42.43
N TRP A 180 1.14 15.84 42.59
CA TRP A 180 0.79 14.90 41.54
C TRP A 180 -0.65 15.12 41.10
N THR A 181 -0.94 14.93 39.82
CA THR A 181 -2.31 14.85 39.35
C THR A 181 -2.99 13.58 39.83
N GLU A 182 -4.32 13.52 39.73
CA GLU A 182 -5.02 12.25 39.59
C GLU A 182 -4.51 11.48 38.36
N ALA A 183 -4.61 10.16 38.45
CA ALA A 183 -4.16 9.25 37.40
C ALA A 183 -5.17 9.22 36.24
N ALA A 184 -4.66 9.29 35.01
CA ALA A 184 -5.45 9.11 33.80
C ALA A 184 -5.10 7.77 33.15
N ASP A 185 -6.02 6.83 33.19
CA ASP A 185 -5.88 5.57 32.47
C ASP A 185 -6.17 5.77 30.98
N VAL A 186 -5.18 5.43 30.16
CA VAL A 186 -5.27 5.47 28.71
C VAL A 186 -5.32 4.05 28.17
N GLU A 187 -6.44 3.75 27.52
CA GLU A 187 -6.65 2.51 26.79
C GLU A 187 -6.45 2.74 25.29
N ILE A 188 -5.65 1.89 24.65
CA ILE A 188 -5.46 1.90 23.19
C ILE A 188 -6.20 0.71 22.61
N VAL A 189 -7.32 0.98 21.94
CA VAL A 189 -8.10 -0.07 21.29
C VAL A 189 -7.60 -0.31 19.86
N PRO A 190 -7.60 -1.56 19.37
CA PRO A 190 -7.25 -1.85 17.99
C PRO A 190 -8.12 -1.04 17.02
N SER A 191 -7.52 -0.54 15.94
CA SER A 191 -8.31 -0.01 14.84
C SER A 191 -9.08 -1.14 14.17
N ASN A 192 -10.38 -0.95 13.91
CA ASN A 192 -11.18 -1.87 13.08
C ASN A 192 -10.78 -1.83 11.60
N GLN A 193 -9.82 -0.98 11.21
CA GLN A 193 -9.31 -0.91 9.86
C GLN A 193 -8.44 -2.13 9.56
N LEU A 194 -8.93 -2.98 8.68
CA LEU A 194 -8.19 -4.13 8.17
C LEU A 194 -6.99 -3.64 7.36
N THR A 195 -5.87 -4.35 7.48
CA THR A 195 -4.63 -4.00 6.77
C THR A 195 -4.06 -5.20 6.05
N ALA A 196 -3.38 -4.94 4.95
CA ALA A 196 -2.59 -5.93 4.24
C ALA A 196 -1.13 -5.84 4.68
N THR A 197 -0.40 -6.96 4.76
CA THR A 197 1.06 -6.90 4.95
C THR A 197 1.77 -6.51 3.66
N ASP A 198 1.17 -6.84 2.52
CA ASP A 198 1.56 -6.44 1.17
C ASP A 198 0.38 -6.68 0.21
N LYS A 199 0.41 -6.10 -0.98
CA LYS A 199 -0.62 -6.30 -2.02
C LYS A 199 0.05 -6.71 -3.33
N VAL A 200 -0.30 -7.87 -3.86
CA VAL A 200 0.37 -8.46 -5.04
C VAL A 200 -0.68 -8.89 -6.06
N ALA A 201 -0.46 -8.55 -7.33
CA ALA A 201 -1.34 -8.91 -8.42
C ALA A 201 -0.58 -9.52 -9.61
N LEU A 202 -1.15 -10.59 -10.18
CA LEU A 202 -0.74 -11.16 -11.46
C LEU A 202 -1.90 -11.03 -12.44
N LEU A 203 -1.67 -10.31 -13.55
CA LEU A 203 -2.62 -10.10 -14.63
C LEU A 203 -2.09 -10.77 -15.90
N ILE A 204 -2.89 -11.62 -16.53
CA ILE A 204 -2.54 -12.30 -17.79
C ILE A 204 -3.61 -11.98 -18.84
N GLY A 205 -3.19 -11.52 -20.01
CA GLY A 205 -4.06 -11.30 -21.17
C GLY A 205 -3.60 -12.13 -22.36
N ASN A 206 -4.38 -13.13 -22.78
CA ASN A 206 -4.06 -13.96 -23.93
C ASN A 206 -4.95 -13.59 -25.11
N LEU A 207 -4.31 -13.24 -26.24
CA LEU A 207 -4.99 -12.61 -27.38
C LEU A 207 -4.76 -13.35 -28.69
N ASN A 208 -3.51 -13.68 -29.01
CA ASN A 208 -3.10 -14.19 -30.32
C ASN A 208 -2.94 -15.72 -30.26
N TYR A 209 -4.00 -16.47 -30.57
CA TYR A 209 -4.03 -17.92 -30.41
C TYR A 209 -3.59 -18.63 -31.68
N SER A 210 -2.71 -19.62 -31.55
CA SER A 210 -2.14 -20.34 -32.71
C SER A 210 -3.18 -21.20 -33.45
N HIS A 211 -4.23 -21.64 -32.75
CA HIS A 211 -5.21 -22.61 -33.26
C HIS A 211 -6.67 -22.24 -32.94
N HIS A 212 -6.91 -21.03 -32.42
CA HIS A 212 -8.24 -20.54 -32.00
C HIS A 212 -8.42 -19.08 -32.45
N PRO A 213 -9.65 -18.54 -32.44
CA PRO A 213 -9.86 -17.15 -32.82
C PRO A 213 -9.11 -16.18 -31.90
N ASP A 214 -8.53 -15.14 -32.50
CA ASP A 214 -7.86 -14.09 -31.74
C ASP A 214 -8.86 -13.18 -31.00
N LEU A 215 -8.37 -12.52 -29.96
CA LEU A 215 -9.09 -11.53 -29.17
C LEU A 215 -8.42 -10.16 -29.28
N MET A 216 -9.15 -9.10 -28.95
CA MET A 216 -8.69 -7.72 -29.09
C MET A 216 -8.63 -6.96 -27.76
N ALA A 217 -9.61 -7.14 -26.88
CA ALA A 217 -9.72 -6.40 -25.62
C ALA A 217 -8.65 -6.70 -24.55
N PRO A 218 -8.07 -7.93 -24.43
CA PRO A 218 -7.20 -8.26 -23.29
C PRO A 218 -5.99 -7.33 -23.11
N THR A 219 -5.53 -6.66 -24.17
CA THR A 219 -4.45 -5.65 -24.06
C THR A 219 -4.89 -4.49 -23.18
N MET A 220 -6.00 -3.83 -23.54
CA MET A 220 -6.50 -2.67 -22.82
C MET A 220 -7.02 -3.06 -21.43
N ASP A 221 -7.62 -4.24 -21.30
CA ASP A 221 -8.11 -4.75 -20.03
C ASP A 221 -7.00 -4.88 -19.00
N VAL A 222 -5.91 -5.57 -19.36
CA VAL A 222 -4.76 -5.76 -18.50
C VAL A 222 -4.06 -4.43 -18.23
N HIS A 223 -3.94 -3.56 -19.24
CA HIS A 223 -3.23 -2.28 -19.10
C HIS A 223 -3.95 -1.34 -18.12
N GLU A 224 -5.24 -1.08 -18.32
CA GLU A 224 -6.00 -0.17 -17.46
C GLU A 224 -6.14 -0.72 -16.03
N LEU A 225 -6.45 -2.01 -15.89
CA LEU A 225 -6.57 -2.63 -14.58
C LEU A 225 -5.24 -2.62 -13.81
N ALA A 226 -4.11 -2.87 -14.50
CA ALA A 226 -2.79 -2.78 -13.89
C ALA A 226 -2.53 -1.39 -13.29
N ASN A 227 -2.84 -0.33 -14.04
CA ASN A 227 -2.66 1.06 -13.60
C ASN A 227 -3.52 1.37 -12.36
N LEU A 228 -4.78 0.93 -12.33
CA LEU A 228 -5.67 1.13 -11.18
C LEU A 228 -5.20 0.35 -9.94
N LEU A 229 -4.75 -0.89 -10.11
CA LEU A 229 -4.21 -1.69 -9.02
C LEU A 229 -2.90 -1.10 -8.46
N GLN A 230 -2.04 -0.55 -9.33
CA GLN A 230 -0.84 0.18 -8.90
C GLN A 230 -1.19 1.41 -8.05
N GLN A 231 -2.24 2.17 -8.40
CA GLN A 231 -2.73 3.29 -7.58
C GLN A 231 -3.20 2.82 -6.19
N LEU A 232 -3.76 1.61 -6.11
CA LEU A 232 -4.11 0.98 -4.83
C LEU A 232 -2.89 0.44 -4.07
N GLY A 233 -1.67 0.56 -4.60
CA GLY A 233 -0.45 0.08 -3.96
C GLY A 233 -0.18 -1.41 -4.19
N PHE A 234 -0.82 -2.05 -5.18
CA PHE A 234 -0.46 -3.41 -5.58
C PHE A 234 0.86 -3.42 -6.33
N ARG A 235 1.64 -4.47 -6.08
CA ARG A 235 2.76 -4.89 -6.91
C ARG A 235 2.20 -5.72 -8.06
N VAL A 236 2.13 -5.11 -9.23
CA VAL A 236 1.52 -5.72 -10.42
C VAL A 236 2.59 -6.32 -11.32
N VAL A 237 2.36 -7.56 -11.76
CA VAL A 237 3.03 -8.19 -12.90
C VAL A 237 1.96 -8.41 -13.97
N SER A 238 2.12 -7.78 -15.12
CA SER A 238 1.18 -7.85 -16.24
C SER A 238 1.84 -8.51 -17.45
N LEU A 239 1.22 -9.55 -17.99
CA LEU A 239 1.81 -10.36 -19.05
C LEU A 239 0.81 -10.60 -20.18
N LEU A 240 1.28 -10.49 -21.42
CA LEU A 240 0.48 -10.79 -22.62
C LEU A 240 0.97 -12.06 -23.32
N ASP A 241 0.04 -12.76 -23.99
CA ASP A 241 0.31 -13.87 -24.91
C ASP A 241 1.27 -14.91 -24.34
N LEU A 242 0.80 -15.65 -23.33
CA LEU A 242 1.57 -16.69 -22.68
C LEU A 242 1.17 -18.08 -23.16
N THR A 243 2.20 -18.88 -23.45
CA THR A 243 2.06 -20.34 -23.59
C THR A 243 1.71 -20.98 -22.24
N ARG A 244 1.25 -22.22 -22.25
CA ARG A 244 0.90 -22.92 -21.01
C ARG A 244 2.09 -23.00 -20.04
N GLU A 245 3.29 -23.28 -20.55
CA GLU A 245 4.50 -23.37 -19.71
C GLU A 245 4.82 -22.02 -19.07
N GLU A 246 4.74 -20.93 -19.84
CA GLU A 246 4.97 -19.58 -19.34
C GLU A 246 3.90 -19.14 -18.32
N MET A 247 2.62 -19.47 -18.55
CA MET A 247 1.54 -19.21 -17.57
C MET A 247 1.83 -19.90 -16.24
N LEU A 248 2.22 -21.18 -16.26
CA LEU A 248 2.55 -21.93 -15.04
C LEU A 248 3.76 -21.32 -14.33
N ALA A 249 4.80 -20.95 -15.07
CA ALA A 249 5.99 -20.30 -14.51
C ALA A 249 5.65 -18.93 -13.88
N ALA A 250 4.84 -18.11 -14.55
CA ALA A 250 4.38 -16.83 -14.03
C ALA A 250 3.55 -16.99 -12.74
N ILE A 251 2.65 -17.98 -12.72
CA ILE A 251 1.86 -18.32 -11.53
C ILE A 251 2.76 -18.77 -10.39
N ASP A 252 3.74 -19.63 -10.63
CA ASP A 252 4.66 -20.08 -9.59
C ASP A 252 5.49 -18.92 -9.02
N LYS A 253 5.93 -17.97 -9.85
CA LYS A 253 6.60 -16.74 -9.39
C LYS A 253 5.65 -15.86 -8.57
N PHE A 254 4.42 -15.66 -9.01
CA PHE A 254 3.40 -14.94 -8.25
C PHE A 254 3.18 -15.55 -6.87
N LEU A 255 3.07 -16.88 -6.80
CA LEU A 255 2.88 -17.60 -5.56
C LEU A 255 4.08 -17.51 -4.60
N LEU A 256 5.30 -17.26 -5.08
CA LEU A 256 6.47 -17.01 -4.23
C LEU A 256 6.42 -15.64 -3.54
N LEU A 257 5.65 -14.69 -4.08
CA LEU A 257 5.46 -13.36 -3.48
C LEU A 257 4.40 -13.35 -2.38
N LEU A 258 3.59 -14.40 -2.28
CA LEU A 258 2.50 -14.49 -1.31
C LEU A 258 2.95 -15.10 0.02
N ASP A 259 2.42 -14.58 1.12
CA ASP A 259 2.59 -15.14 2.47
C ASP A 259 1.44 -14.66 3.38
N ARG A 260 1.57 -14.95 4.67
CA ARG A 260 0.67 -14.51 5.72
C ARG A 260 0.38 -13.02 5.65
N GLY A 261 -0.90 -12.66 5.58
CA GLY A 261 -1.35 -11.27 5.62
C GLY A 261 -1.39 -10.54 4.26
N VAL A 262 -0.85 -11.15 3.20
CA VAL A 262 -0.82 -10.55 1.86
C VAL A 262 -2.22 -10.57 1.23
N TYR A 263 -2.54 -9.52 0.48
CA TYR A 263 -3.70 -9.51 -0.42
C TYR A 263 -3.23 -9.93 -1.81
N ALA A 264 -3.79 -11.02 -2.30
CA ALA A 264 -3.42 -11.64 -3.57
C ALA A 264 -4.55 -11.47 -4.57
N LEU A 265 -4.25 -10.90 -5.74
CA LEU A 265 -5.19 -10.76 -6.83
C LEU A 265 -4.65 -11.47 -8.07
N PHE A 266 -5.45 -12.37 -8.65
CA PHE A 266 -5.15 -13.03 -9.92
C PHE A 266 -6.24 -12.69 -10.93
N TYR A 267 -5.84 -12.09 -12.04
CA TYR A 267 -6.74 -11.69 -13.11
C TYR A 267 -6.31 -12.35 -14.42
N TYR A 268 -7.30 -12.83 -15.18
CA TYR A 268 -7.08 -13.40 -16.50
C TYR A 268 -8.14 -12.93 -17.48
N ALA A 269 -7.71 -12.46 -18.64
CA ALA A 269 -8.55 -12.17 -19.80
C ALA A 269 -8.12 -13.04 -20.99
N GLY A 270 -9.08 -13.73 -21.59
CA GLY A 270 -8.82 -14.59 -22.75
C GLY A 270 -9.83 -15.72 -22.90
N HIS A 271 -9.50 -16.71 -23.73
CA HIS A 271 -10.30 -17.93 -23.85
C HIS A 271 -10.23 -18.73 -22.55
N GLY A 272 -11.39 -19.28 -22.19
CA GLY A 272 -11.58 -20.10 -21.01
C GLY A 272 -12.82 -20.96 -21.14
N TYR A 273 -12.92 -21.95 -20.25
CA TYR A 273 -14.11 -22.79 -20.16
C TYR A 273 -14.33 -23.28 -18.74
N GLU A 274 -15.55 -23.74 -18.46
CA GLU A 274 -15.89 -24.41 -17.22
C GLU A 274 -16.31 -25.87 -17.46
N ARG A 275 -15.87 -26.77 -16.57
CA ARG A 275 -16.35 -28.17 -16.56
C ARG A 275 -16.45 -28.67 -15.12
N LEU A 276 -17.65 -29.09 -14.72
CA LEU A 276 -17.96 -29.60 -13.37
C LEU A 276 -17.53 -28.61 -12.26
N GLY A 277 -17.86 -27.33 -12.43
CA GLY A 277 -17.51 -26.28 -11.47
C GLY A 277 -16.04 -25.86 -11.47
N ARG A 278 -15.26 -26.28 -12.47
CA ARG A 278 -13.82 -25.98 -12.58
C ARG A 278 -13.52 -25.14 -13.79
N ASN A 279 -12.76 -24.07 -13.57
CA ASN A 279 -12.44 -23.08 -14.57
C ASN A 279 -11.04 -23.34 -15.12
N TYR A 280 -10.91 -23.32 -16.44
CA TYR A 280 -9.67 -23.58 -17.15
C TYR A 280 -9.35 -22.41 -18.07
N LEU A 281 -8.13 -21.91 -17.95
CA LEU A 281 -7.59 -20.84 -18.78
C LEU A 281 -6.88 -21.47 -19.98
N VAL A 282 -7.21 -21.02 -21.19
CA VAL A 282 -6.65 -21.57 -22.43
C VAL A 282 -5.39 -20.77 -22.80
N ALA A 283 -4.28 -21.47 -22.98
CA ALA A 283 -3.03 -20.84 -23.40
C ALA A 283 -3.01 -20.57 -24.91
N ILE A 284 -2.16 -19.64 -25.37
CA ILE A 284 -2.08 -19.27 -26.80
C ILE A 284 -1.61 -20.43 -27.71
N ASP A 285 -0.91 -21.40 -27.13
CA ASP A 285 -0.36 -22.59 -27.80
C ASP A 285 -1.29 -23.81 -27.68
N ALA A 286 -2.50 -23.64 -27.17
CA ALA A 286 -3.45 -24.74 -27.02
C ALA A 286 -3.87 -25.33 -28.38
N PRO A 287 -3.81 -26.66 -28.58
CA PRO A 287 -4.18 -27.29 -29.85
C PRO A 287 -5.70 -27.21 -30.10
N GLN A 288 -6.15 -27.59 -31.29
CA GLN A 288 -7.57 -27.73 -31.61
C GLN A 288 -7.90 -29.19 -31.97
N PRO A 289 -8.74 -29.91 -31.18
CA PRO A 289 -9.32 -29.48 -29.91
C PRO A 289 -8.31 -29.53 -28.74
N TYR A 290 -8.44 -28.63 -27.76
CA TYR A 290 -7.66 -28.68 -26.52
C TYR A 290 -8.34 -29.56 -25.45
N ARG A 291 -7.53 -29.97 -24.47
CA ARG A 291 -7.92 -30.70 -23.27
C ARG A 291 -7.47 -29.97 -22.00
N SER A 292 -7.92 -30.44 -20.83
CA SER A 292 -7.54 -29.89 -19.52
C SER A 292 -6.04 -29.88 -19.27
N GLU A 293 -5.29 -30.80 -19.87
CA GLU A 293 -3.82 -30.84 -19.85
C GLU A 293 -3.16 -29.73 -20.67
N ASN A 294 -3.86 -29.10 -21.62
CA ASN A 294 -3.35 -27.96 -22.38
C ASN A 294 -3.70 -26.60 -21.72
N CYS A 295 -4.43 -26.64 -20.61
CA CYS A 295 -4.98 -25.46 -19.94
C CYS A 295 -4.44 -25.32 -18.51
N VAL A 296 -4.72 -24.16 -17.90
CA VAL A 296 -4.41 -23.91 -16.48
C VAL A 296 -5.69 -23.97 -15.66
N CYS A 297 -5.73 -24.87 -14.68
CA CYS A 297 -6.88 -25.00 -13.78
C CYS A 297 -6.84 -23.95 -12.66
N VAL A 298 -7.83 -23.04 -12.64
CA VAL A 298 -7.91 -21.92 -11.72
C VAL A 298 -8.04 -22.37 -10.27
N GLN A 299 -8.79 -23.43 -9.99
CA GLN A 299 -8.95 -23.95 -8.63
C GLN A 299 -7.62 -24.43 -8.03
N ARG A 300 -6.67 -24.91 -8.85
CA ARG A 300 -5.31 -25.24 -8.37
C ARG A 300 -4.53 -24.00 -7.97
N VAL A 301 -4.69 -22.90 -8.69
CA VAL A 301 -4.10 -21.59 -8.35
C VAL A 301 -4.64 -21.13 -7.00
N MET A 302 -5.96 -21.16 -6.81
CA MET A 302 -6.59 -20.80 -5.53
C MET A 302 -6.09 -21.67 -4.37
N CYS A 303 -6.01 -22.99 -4.53
CA CYS A 303 -5.46 -23.88 -3.50
C CYS A 303 -4.05 -23.42 -3.08
N LYS A 304 -3.16 -23.21 -4.06
CA LYS A 304 -1.79 -22.76 -3.79
C LYS A 304 -1.75 -21.36 -3.15
N MET A 305 -2.66 -20.45 -3.50
CA MET A 305 -2.76 -19.14 -2.83
C MET A 305 -3.18 -19.30 -1.35
N GLN A 306 -4.15 -20.17 -1.05
CA GLN A 306 -4.58 -20.44 0.32
C GLN A 306 -3.48 -21.08 1.18
N GLU A 307 -2.66 -21.96 0.59
CA GLU A 307 -1.49 -22.56 1.25
C GLU A 307 -0.47 -21.51 1.73
N ARG A 308 -0.45 -20.32 1.11
CA ARG A 308 0.39 -19.18 1.50
C ARG A 308 -0.17 -18.36 2.66
N ARG A 309 -1.33 -18.72 3.23
CA ARG A 309 -1.96 -18.03 4.38
C ARG A 309 -2.27 -16.54 4.16
N THR A 310 -2.50 -16.16 2.91
CA THR A 310 -2.92 -14.80 2.51
C THR A 310 -4.14 -14.33 3.30
N ALA A 311 -4.24 -13.02 3.53
CA ALA A 311 -5.40 -12.43 4.22
C ALA A 311 -6.59 -12.20 3.28
N LEU A 312 -6.34 -12.10 1.97
CA LEU A 312 -7.38 -11.95 0.95
C LEU A 312 -6.90 -12.62 -0.35
N ASN A 313 -7.77 -13.42 -0.98
CA ASN A 313 -7.55 -14.05 -2.28
C ASN A 313 -8.68 -13.64 -3.23
N VAL A 314 -8.34 -12.87 -4.26
CA VAL A 314 -9.29 -12.44 -5.29
C VAL A 314 -8.89 -13.07 -6.62
N VAL A 315 -9.83 -13.76 -7.27
CA VAL A 315 -9.67 -14.27 -8.62
C VAL A 315 -10.73 -13.64 -9.51
N LEU A 316 -10.29 -12.95 -10.56
CA LEU A 316 -11.15 -12.28 -11.53
C LEU A 316 -10.95 -12.95 -12.90
N LEU A 317 -12.00 -13.55 -13.45
CA LEU A 317 -11.94 -14.28 -14.73
C LEU A 317 -12.79 -13.57 -15.77
N ASP A 318 -12.14 -12.95 -16.75
CA ASP A 318 -12.75 -12.35 -17.93
C ASP A 318 -12.68 -13.34 -19.10
N THR A 319 -13.47 -14.40 -19.00
CA THR A 319 -13.50 -15.51 -19.96
C THR A 319 -14.91 -16.01 -20.20
N CYS A 320 -15.12 -16.64 -21.35
CA CYS A 320 -16.26 -17.55 -21.52
C CYS A 320 -16.20 -18.68 -20.49
N ARG A 321 -17.38 -19.22 -20.16
CA ARG A 321 -17.56 -20.40 -19.29
C ARG A 321 -18.43 -21.46 -19.96
N THR A 322 -18.51 -21.41 -21.29
CA THR A 322 -19.13 -22.43 -22.14
C THR A 322 -18.18 -23.61 -22.36
N TRP A 323 -18.75 -24.79 -22.62
CA TRP A 323 -18.01 -26.04 -22.77
C TRP A 323 -18.27 -26.68 -24.13
N TYR A 324 -17.20 -26.98 -24.88
CA TYR A 324 -17.32 -27.44 -26.27
C TYR A 324 -16.92 -28.91 -26.50
N ASN A 325 -16.21 -29.57 -25.57
CA ASN A 325 -15.62 -30.90 -25.81
C ASN A 325 -16.02 -31.94 -24.75
N LEU A 326 -17.04 -32.77 -25.02
CA LEU A 326 -17.58 -33.75 -24.06
C LEU A 326 -16.57 -34.77 -23.50
N ASP A 327 -15.49 -35.07 -24.22
CA ASP A 327 -14.54 -36.16 -23.90
C ASP A 327 -13.44 -35.77 -22.90
N CYS A 328 -13.46 -34.54 -22.39
CA CYS A 328 -12.40 -34.09 -21.49
C CYS A 328 -12.67 -34.46 -20.03
N ILE A 329 -11.69 -35.13 -19.42
CA ILE A 329 -11.71 -35.47 -18.00
C ILE A 329 -11.38 -34.20 -17.20
N ALA A 330 -12.30 -33.84 -16.29
CA ALA A 330 -12.02 -32.79 -15.31
C ALA A 330 -10.85 -33.24 -14.43
N SER A 331 -9.98 -32.32 -14.02
CA SER A 331 -8.88 -32.66 -13.12
C SER A 331 -9.39 -33.34 -11.83
N GLU A 332 -8.52 -33.83 -10.97
CA GLU A 332 -8.88 -34.17 -9.58
C GLU A 332 -8.36 -33.08 -8.65
N ILE A 333 -9.24 -32.47 -7.85
CA ILE A 333 -8.89 -31.37 -6.94
C ILE A 333 -9.51 -31.66 -5.59
N ARG A 334 -8.72 -31.48 -4.53
CA ARG A 334 -9.22 -31.53 -3.16
C ARG A 334 -10.17 -30.35 -2.92
N PRO A 335 -11.28 -30.55 -2.19
CA PRO A 335 -12.16 -29.46 -1.84
C PRO A 335 -11.39 -28.30 -1.20
N LEU A 336 -11.65 -27.08 -1.68
CA LEU A 336 -11.08 -25.86 -1.10
C LEU A 336 -11.56 -25.70 0.34
N VAL A 337 -10.65 -25.34 1.24
CA VAL A 337 -10.99 -25.08 2.64
C VAL A 337 -11.71 -23.73 2.71
N PRO A 338 -12.84 -23.61 3.43
CA PRO A 338 -13.56 -22.34 3.59
C PRO A 338 -12.84 -21.42 4.59
N MET A 339 -11.68 -20.91 4.19
CA MET A 339 -10.79 -20.07 5.01
C MET A 339 -11.39 -18.68 5.33
N GLY A 340 -12.47 -18.29 4.66
CA GLY A 340 -13.17 -17.04 4.97
C GLY A 340 -12.59 -15.79 4.32
N ASN A 341 -11.73 -15.96 3.30
CA ASN A 341 -10.90 -14.91 2.71
C ASN A 341 -10.81 -14.99 1.17
N THR A 342 -11.68 -15.76 0.52
CA THR A 342 -11.67 -15.96 -0.94
C THR A 342 -12.82 -15.25 -1.63
N VAL A 343 -12.57 -14.62 -2.77
CA VAL A 343 -13.54 -14.01 -3.68
C VAL A 343 -13.23 -14.41 -5.12
N TYR A 344 -14.26 -14.85 -5.85
CA TYR A 344 -14.25 -15.03 -7.29
C TYR A 344 -15.22 -14.02 -7.92
N GLY A 345 -14.75 -13.30 -8.93
CA GLY A 345 -15.58 -12.53 -9.84
C GLY A 345 -15.46 -13.10 -11.25
N TYR A 346 -16.54 -13.69 -11.74
CA TYR A 346 -16.61 -14.21 -13.11
C TYR A 346 -17.31 -13.19 -13.99
N ALA A 347 -16.73 -12.85 -15.14
CA ALA A 347 -17.33 -11.90 -16.08
C ALA A 347 -18.67 -12.38 -16.64
N THR A 348 -18.92 -13.69 -16.61
CA THR A 348 -20.18 -14.30 -17.08
C THR A 348 -20.59 -15.48 -16.18
N CYS A 349 -21.85 -15.91 -16.28
CA CYS A 349 -22.41 -17.06 -15.58
C CYS A 349 -21.86 -18.41 -16.10
N GLU A 350 -22.09 -19.48 -15.34
CA GLU A 350 -21.81 -20.84 -15.81
C GLU A 350 -22.55 -21.15 -17.12
N ASN A 351 -21.86 -21.78 -18.08
CA ASN A 351 -22.37 -22.08 -19.42
C ASN A 351 -22.77 -20.84 -20.25
N ALA A 352 -22.21 -19.67 -19.96
CA ALA A 352 -22.42 -18.45 -20.74
C ALA A 352 -21.12 -17.88 -21.32
N GLU A 353 -21.24 -16.97 -22.28
CA GLU A 353 -20.13 -16.30 -22.95
C GLU A 353 -19.84 -14.95 -22.28
N ALA A 354 -18.59 -14.49 -22.41
CA ALA A 354 -18.18 -13.14 -22.07
C ALA A 354 -17.81 -12.40 -23.35
N TYR A 355 -18.16 -11.13 -23.46
CA TYR A 355 -18.06 -10.37 -24.72
C TYR A 355 -17.05 -9.22 -24.65
N GLU A 356 -16.43 -8.97 -25.80
CA GLU A 356 -15.61 -7.79 -26.07
C GLU A 356 -16.19 -6.96 -27.22
N VAL A 357 -15.76 -5.70 -27.33
CA VAL A 357 -16.17 -4.80 -28.41
C VAL A 357 -15.23 -4.97 -29.61
N GLN A 358 -15.79 -5.17 -30.80
CA GLN A 358 -15.01 -5.29 -32.05
C GLN A 358 -14.65 -3.91 -32.63
N ASP A 359 -13.89 -3.10 -31.88
CA ASP A 359 -13.48 -1.74 -32.28
C ASP A 359 -12.00 -1.62 -32.69
N GLY A 360 -11.35 -2.76 -32.93
CA GLY A 360 -9.92 -2.83 -33.24
C GLY A 360 -9.02 -2.74 -32.00
N GLY A 361 -9.55 -3.02 -30.81
CA GLY A 361 -8.80 -3.10 -29.55
C GLY A 361 -8.67 -1.77 -28.80
N LYS A 362 -9.51 -0.78 -29.13
CA LYS A 362 -9.42 0.56 -28.53
C LYS A 362 -10.08 0.62 -27.15
N SER A 363 -11.08 -0.23 -26.94
CA SER A 363 -11.83 -0.29 -25.69
C SER A 363 -11.47 -1.51 -24.87
N THR A 364 -11.69 -1.41 -23.57
CA THR A 364 -11.75 -2.57 -22.67
C THR A 364 -12.95 -3.46 -22.98
N GLY A 365 -12.83 -4.73 -22.61
CA GLY A 365 -13.93 -5.70 -22.55
C GLY A 365 -15.00 -5.23 -21.57
N ILE A 366 -16.22 -5.76 -21.74
CA ILE A 366 -17.40 -5.21 -21.04
C ILE A 366 -17.29 -5.36 -19.52
N PHE A 367 -16.76 -6.49 -19.03
CA PHE A 367 -16.54 -6.69 -17.60
C PHE A 367 -15.52 -5.70 -17.04
N THR A 368 -14.37 -5.59 -17.69
CA THR A 368 -13.28 -4.72 -17.25
C THR A 368 -13.66 -3.23 -17.31
N LYS A 369 -14.43 -2.81 -18.32
CA LYS A 369 -15.02 -1.46 -18.42
C LYS A 369 -15.75 -1.04 -17.15
N TYR A 370 -16.56 -1.93 -16.57
CA TYR A 370 -17.32 -1.61 -15.35
C TYR A 370 -16.50 -1.85 -14.08
N LEU A 371 -15.63 -2.86 -14.06
CA LEU A 371 -14.68 -3.07 -12.96
C LEU A 371 -13.82 -1.84 -12.71
N ASN A 372 -13.25 -1.26 -13.77
CA ASN A 372 -12.36 -0.10 -13.70
C ASN A 372 -13.03 1.13 -13.08
N LYS A 373 -14.36 1.28 -13.24
CA LYS A 373 -15.12 2.39 -12.63
C LYS A 373 -15.25 2.30 -11.11
N HIS A 374 -15.22 1.09 -10.56
CA HIS A 374 -15.53 0.85 -9.15
C HIS A 374 -14.33 0.43 -8.32
N ILE A 375 -13.29 -0.16 -8.92
CA ILE A 375 -12.21 -0.83 -8.19
C ILE A 375 -11.47 0.06 -7.17
N LEU A 376 -11.47 1.39 -7.36
CA LEU A 376 -10.84 2.35 -6.45
C LEU A 376 -11.71 2.77 -5.24
N GLN A 377 -12.97 2.35 -5.18
CA GLN A 377 -13.87 2.75 -4.11
C GLN A 377 -13.49 2.07 -2.77
N LEU A 378 -13.68 2.79 -1.66
CA LEU A 378 -13.42 2.33 -0.28
C LEU A 378 -14.54 1.39 0.20
N GLU A 379 -14.73 0.29 -0.51
CA GLU A 379 -15.80 -0.68 -0.25
C GLU A 379 -15.26 -2.10 -0.15
N LYS A 380 -16.03 -2.99 0.48
CA LYS A 380 -15.72 -4.42 0.52
C LYS A 380 -15.63 -4.97 -0.91
N VAL A 381 -14.67 -5.85 -1.19
CA VAL A 381 -14.46 -6.40 -2.55
C VAL A 381 -15.74 -7.01 -3.15
N THR A 382 -16.56 -7.69 -2.35
CA THR A 382 -17.82 -8.26 -2.83
C THR A 382 -18.81 -7.19 -3.25
N HIS A 383 -18.87 -6.06 -2.54
CA HIS A 383 -19.74 -4.95 -2.88
C HIS A 383 -19.30 -4.23 -4.17
N ILE A 384 -17.99 -4.10 -4.38
CA ILE A 384 -17.45 -3.64 -5.67
C ILE A 384 -17.97 -4.51 -6.82
N LEU A 385 -17.90 -5.83 -6.68
CA LEU A 385 -18.35 -6.75 -7.73
C LEU A 385 -19.87 -6.73 -7.92
N GLU A 386 -20.65 -6.51 -6.86
CA GLU A 386 -22.10 -6.29 -6.95
C GLU A 386 -22.42 -5.05 -7.80
N LEU A 387 -21.74 -3.92 -7.56
CA LEU A 387 -21.88 -2.70 -8.36
C LEU A 387 -21.50 -2.92 -9.83
N VAL A 388 -20.44 -3.70 -10.08
CA VAL A 388 -20.05 -4.10 -11.44
C VAL A 388 -21.17 -4.92 -12.10
N SER A 389 -21.74 -5.89 -11.38
CA SER A 389 -22.85 -6.70 -11.88
C SER A 389 -24.08 -5.87 -12.23
N GLU A 390 -24.47 -4.94 -11.36
CA GLU A 390 -25.61 -4.05 -11.57
C GLU A 390 -25.43 -3.17 -12.81
N ASN A 391 -24.24 -2.59 -12.99
CA ASN A 391 -23.96 -1.70 -14.11
C ASN A 391 -23.77 -2.44 -15.42
N LEU A 392 -23.16 -3.63 -15.41
CA LEU A 392 -23.06 -4.49 -16.58
C LEU A 392 -24.45 -4.98 -17.03
N GLY A 393 -25.33 -5.33 -16.08
CA GLY A 393 -26.71 -5.75 -16.39
C GLY A 393 -27.56 -4.68 -17.06
N ARG A 394 -27.14 -3.40 -17.02
CA ARG A 394 -27.78 -2.27 -17.71
C ARG A 394 -27.08 -1.88 -19.01
N ASP A 395 -25.99 -2.53 -19.38
CA ASP A 395 -25.27 -2.23 -20.62
C ASP A 395 -26.09 -2.70 -21.84
N PRO A 396 -26.42 -1.79 -22.79
CA PRO A 396 -27.30 -2.11 -23.91
C PRO A 396 -26.74 -3.17 -24.87
N PHE A 397 -25.42 -3.42 -24.87
CA PHE A 397 -24.80 -4.39 -25.78
C PHE A 397 -24.90 -5.83 -25.28
N VAL A 398 -24.95 -6.02 -23.95
CA VAL A 398 -24.88 -7.36 -23.33
C VAL A 398 -26.05 -7.72 -22.42
N ILE A 399 -27.05 -6.84 -22.30
CA ILE A 399 -28.26 -7.12 -21.54
C ILE A 399 -28.90 -8.45 -21.96
N GLY A 400 -29.13 -9.34 -20.98
CA GLY A 400 -29.68 -10.68 -21.20
C GLY A 400 -28.70 -11.70 -21.83
N LYS A 401 -27.45 -11.32 -22.12
CA LYS A 401 -26.42 -12.21 -22.70
C LYS A 401 -25.27 -12.49 -21.74
N GLN A 402 -24.83 -11.48 -21.00
CA GLN A 402 -23.74 -11.58 -20.04
C GLN A 402 -24.20 -11.06 -18.68
N ALA A 403 -23.86 -11.78 -17.62
CA ALA A 403 -24.14 -11.39 -16.25
C ALA A 403 -22.99 -11.83 -15.35
N VAL A 404 -22.53 -10.95 -14.47
CA VAL A 404 -21.41 -11.24 -13.56
C VAL A 404 -21.87 -12.26 -12.52
N GLU A 405 -21.06 -13.29 -12.29
CA GLU A 405 -21.27 -14.24 -11.21
C GLU A 405 -20.23 -14.01 -10.11
N ILE A 406 -20.68 -13.91 -8.85
CA ILE A 406 -19.82 -13.66 -7.69
C ILE A 406 -19.90 -14.88 -6.76
N ARG A 407 -18.76 -15.48 -6.44
CA ARG A 407 -18.67 -16.56 -5.44
C ARG A 407 -17.62 -16.21 -4.39
N HIS A 408 -17.97 -16.20 -3.11
CA HIS A 408 -17.00 -15.85 -2.07
C HIS A 408 -17.21 -16.59 -0.74
N THR A 409 -16.15 -16.66 0.04
CA THR A 409 -16.20 -17.01 1.47
C THR A 409 -15.81 -15.83 2.37
N LEU A 410 -15.50 -14.66 1.79
CA LEU A 410 -14.98 -13.49 2.50
C LEU A 410 -15.87 -13.04 3.67
N LYS A 411 -15.40 -13.28 4.90
CA LYS A 411 -16.11 -12.96 6.15
C LYS A 411 -15.91 -11.50 6.55
N GLU A 412 -14.65 -11.08 6.60
CA GLU A 412 -14.28 -9.72 7.00
C GLU A 412 -14.53 -8.72 5.85
N PRO A 413 -14.85 -7.45 6.14
CA PRO A 413 -15.10 -6.43 5.13
C PRO A 413 -13.80 -5.89 4.52
N ARG A 414 -12.92 -6.78 4.03
CA ARG A 414 -11.65 -6.38 3.39
C ARG A 414 -11.92 -5.62 2.09
N SER A 415 -11.20 -4.52 1.91
CA SER A 415 -11.23 -3.69 0.71
C SER A 415 -9.89 -3.76 -0.03
N LEU A 416 -9.89 -3.61 -1.36
CA LEU A 416 -8.63 -3.47 -2.10
C LEU A 416 -7.86 -2.18 -1.71
N THR A 417 -8.57 -1.21 -1.14
CA THR A 417 -8.03 0.07 -0.63
C THR A 417 -7.42 -0.03 0.78
N ASP A 418 -7.54 -1.17 1.46
CA ASP A 418 -6.97 -1.36 2.81
C ASP A 418 -5.47 -0.99 2.81
N PRO A 419 -5.00 -0.25 3.84
CA PRO A 419 -3.62 0.23 3.89
C PRO A 419 -2.65 -0.93 4.10
N ILE A 420 -1.43 -0.74 3.59
CA ILE A 420 -0.32 -1.68 3.78
C ILE A 420 0.39 -1.34 5.11
N ARG A 421 0.52 -2.33 6.00
CA ARG A 421 1.31 -2.23 7.24
C ARG A 421 2.39 -3.31 7.26
N THR A 422 3.65 -2.88 7.24
CA THR A 422 4.84 -3.75 7.13
C THR A 422 5.54 -4.02 8.47
N THR A 423 5.04 -3.46 9.57
CA THR A 423 5.62 -3.63 10.91
C THR A 423 5.68 -5.11 11.29
N GLY A 424 6.87 -5.61 11.61
CA GLY A 424 7.11 -7.02 11.98
C GLY A 424 7.34 -8.01 10.82
N HIS A 425 7.37 -7.54 9.56
CA HIS A 425 7.52 -8.39 8.37
C HIS A 425 8.74 -8.03 7.49
N THR A 426 9.80 -7.50 8.09
CA THR A 426 10.91 -6.88 7.34
C THR A 426 11.72 -7.87 6.51
N GLY A 427 11.95 -9.11 6.96
CA GLY A 427 12.75 -10.10 6.23
C GLY A 427 12.10 -10.57 4.93
N GLU A 428 10.84 -10.98 5.01
CA GLU A 428 10.04 -11.45 3.87
C GLU A 428 9.72 -10.32 2.88
N LEU A 429 9.57 -9.08 3.37
CA LEU A 429 9.39 -7.90 2.53
C LEU A 429 10.60 -7.64 1.63
N HIS A 430 11.83 -7.79 2.14
CA HIS A 430 13.05 -7.58 1.34
C HIS A 430 13.17 -8.57 0.18
N LEU A 431 12.82 -9.85 0.38
CA LEU A 431 12.81 -10.86 -0.67
C LEU A 431 11.81 -10.52 -1.78
N ARG A 432 10.62 -10.03 -1.41
CA ARG A 432 9.60 -9.56 -2.37
C ARG A 432 10.04 -8.33 -3.12
N ASP A 433 10.66 -7.37 -2.43
CA ASP A 433 11.19 -6.16 -3.06
C ASP A 433 12.29 -6.49 -4.08
N ALA A 434 13.17 -7.44 -3.77
CA ALA A 434 14.20 -7.91 -4.69
C ALA A 434 13.59 -8.58 -5.93
N CYS A 435 12.64 -9.51 -5.73
CA CYS A 435 11.97 -10.21 -6.84
C CYS A 435 11.13 -9.25 -7.70
N ARG A 436 10.52 -8.21 -7.11
CA ARG A 436 9.81 -7.15 -7.84
C ARG A 436 10.76 -6.31 -8.68
N ARG A 437 11.88 -5.83 -8.09
CA ARG A 437 12.87 -5.04 -8.82
C ARG A 437 13.33 -5.80 -10.05
N GLN A 438 13.64 -7.08 -9.89
CA GLN A 438 14.05 -7.95 -10.99
C GLN A 438 13.02 -7.94 -12.14
N ALA A 439 11.72 -8.13 -11.87
CA ALA A 439 10.69 -8.25 -12.91
C ALA A 439 10.26 -6.94 -13.60
N ASN A 440 10.50 -5.78 -12.99
CA ASN A 440 9.95 -4.49 -13.46
C ASN A 440 11.02 -3.39 -13.63
N GLU A 441 12.31 -3.73 -13.55
CA GLU A 441 13.41 -2.78 -13.76
C GLU A 441 13.63 -2.51 -15.25
N LEU A 442 13.51 -1.23 -15.61
CA LEU A 442 13.78 -0.75 -16.96
C LEU A 442 15.28 -0.45 -17.14
N PRO A 443 15.83 -0.66 -18.35
CA PRO A 443 17.18 -0.20 -18.66
C PRO A 443 17.28 1.33 -18.51
N HIS A 444 18.46 1.79 -18.10
CA HIS A 444 18.74 3.22 -18.01
C HIS A 444 18.82 3.83 -19.42
N GLN A 445 18.40 5.08 -19.55
CA GLN A 445 18.60 5.88 -20.77
C GLN A 445 20.09 5.95 -21.15
N LYS A 446 20.38 5.93 -22.44
CA LYS A 446 21.75 5.92 -22.99
C LYS A 446 21.90 6.96 -24.09
N LEU A 447 23.00 7.70 -24.04
CA LEU A 447 23.42 8.61 -25.10
C LEU A 447 24.52 7.96 -25.94
N LEU A 448 24.29 7.86 -27.25
CA LEU A 448 25.22 7.31 -28.22
C LEU A 448 25.78 8.43 -29.10
N ILE A 449 27.09 8.63 -29.03
CA ILE A 449 27.79 9.60 -29.87
C ILE A 449 28.38 8.87 -31.08
N PHE A 450 27.93 9.23 -32.29
CA PHE A 450 28.40 8.67 -33.56
C PHE A 450 29.68 9.37 -34.05
N ASN A 451 30.42 8.73 -34.97
CA ASN A 451 31.71 9.26 -35.42
C ASN A 451 31.54 10.55 -36.24
N CYS A 452 30.38 10.72 -36.88
CA CYS A 452 29.97 11.97 -37.54
C CYS A 452 29.63 13.12 -36.57
N GLY A 453 29.66 12.87 -35.25
CA GLY A 453 29.37 13.85 -34.21
C GLY A 453 27.87 14.00 -33.88
N VAL A 454 27.01 13.17 -34.46
CA VAL A 454 25.58 13.13 -34.12
C VAL A 454 25.40 12.42 -32.78
N GLU A 455 24.58 12.98 -31.90
CA GLU A 455 24.22 12.37 -30.63
C GLU A 455 22.80 11.82 -30.70
N VAL A 456 22.65 10.52 -30.40
CA VAL A 456 21.37 9.82 -30.38
C VAL A 456 21.10 9.32 -28.97
N GLU A 457 19.99 9.75 -28.40
CA GLU A 457 19.47 9.25 -27.13
C GLU A 457 18.58 8.03 -27.37
N VAL A 458 18.78 6.99 -26.57
CA VAL A 458 17.92 5.81 -26.50
C VAL A 458 17.31 5.73 -25.10
N SER A 459 15.99 5.75 -25.03
CA SER A 459 15.22 5.63 -23.79
C SER A 459 14.24 4.45 -23.85
N PHE A 460 13.70 4.06 -22.69
CA PHE A 460 12.90 2.84 -22.53
C PHE A 460 11.65 3.11 -21.72
N SER A 461 10.55 2.47 -22.11
CA SER A 461 9.31 2.46 -21.33
C SER A 461 8.67 1.07 -21.35
N ALA A 462 8.04 0.67 -20.24
CA ALA A 462 7.34 -0.61 -20.11
C ALA A 462 5.85 -0.40 -20.38
N LEU A 463 5.29 -1.18 -21.32
CA LEU A 463 3.84 -1.28 -21.51
C LEU A 463 3.24 -2.37 -20.63
N PHE A 464 3.95 -3.50 -20.58
CA PHE A 464 3.63 -4.68 -19.77
C PHE A 464 4.95 -5.26 -19.24
N SER A 465 4.92 -6.14 -18.25
CA SER A 465 6.14 -6.77 -17.73
C SER A 465 6.88 -7.60 -18.81
N ASN A 466 6.21 -7.98 -19.90
CA ASN A 466 6.83 -8.64 -21.06
C ASN A 466 6.80 -7.86 -22.38
N VAL A 467 6.45 -6.58 -22.35
CA VAL A 467 6.42 -5.70 -23.53
C VAL A 467 7.06 -4.35 -23.18
N MET A 468 8.15 -4.03 -23.87
CA MET A 468 8.89 -2.79 -23.70
C MET A 468 8.95 -2.02 -25.02
N VAL A 469 8.99 -0.70 -24.96
CA VAL A 469 9.26 0.16 -26.12
C VAL A 469 10.59 0.87 -25.91
N ALA A 470 11.47 0.77 -26.90
CA ALA A 470 12.68 1.58 -27.01
C ALA A 470 12.42 2.78 -27.92
N PHE A 471 12.80 3.97 -27.48
CA PHE A 471 12.67 5.20 -28.25
C PHE A 471 14.05 5.70 -28.65
N GLY A 472 14.19 6.09 -29.92
CA GLY A 472 15.38 6.74 -30.43
C GLY A 472 15.08 8.21 -30.69
N ARG A 473 16.03 9.08 -30.35
CA ARG A 473 15.97 10.50 -30.70
C ARG A 473 17.34 11.09 -30.98
N VAL A 474 17.45 11.82 -32.07
CA VAL A 474 18.59 12.67 -32.40
C VAL A 474 18.53 13.92 -31.52
N LYS A 475 19.49 14.08 -30.62
CA LYS A 475 19.58 15.26 -29.73
C LYS A 475 20.26 16.43 -30.42
N THR A 476 21.38 16.15 -31.08
CA THR A 476 22.18 17.17 -31.77
C THR A 476 22.70 16.61 -33.08
N THR A 477 22.57 17.40 -34.14
CA THR A 477 23.23 17.14 -35.41
C THR A 477 24.66 17.69 -35.33
N GLY A 478 25.65 16.81 -35.53
CA GLY A 478 27.07 17.20 -35.52
C GLY A 478 27.43 18.07 -36.73
N PRO A 479 28.63 18.67 -36.76
CA PRO A 479 29.03 19.58 -37.84
C PRO A 479 29.20 18.90 -39.21
N ARG A 480 29.28 17.56 -39.25
CA ARG A 480 29.55 16.79 -40.48
C ARG A 480 28.31 16.11 -41.06
N ALA A 481 27.14 16.25 -40.44
CA ALA A 481 25.94 15.50 -40.79
C ALA A 481 24.70 16.41 -40.86
N GLN A 482 23.89 16.25 -41.92
CA GLN A 482 22.55 16.82 -42.06
C GLN A 482 21.56 15.71 -42.43
N ASP A 483 20.26 16.00 -42.42
CA ASP A 483 19.18 15.07 -42.81
C ASP A 483 19.23 13.72 -42.07
N CYS A 484 19.44 13.77 -40.75
CA CYS A 484 19.64 12.58 -39.93
C CYS A 484 18.33 11.82 -39.71
N THR A 485 18.33 10.53 -39.98
CA THR A 485 17.26 9.59 -39.62
C THR A 485 17.84 8.40 -38.88
N ILE A 486 17.07 7.85 -37.95
CA ILE A 486 17.51 6.73 -37.11
C ILE A 486 16.55 5.55 -37.22
N THR A 487 17.09 4.35 -37.22
CA THR A 487 16.31 3.12 -37.12
C THR A 487 16.84 2.24 -36.00
N LEU A 488 15.93 1.58 -35.30
CA LEU A 488 16.23 0.69 -34.18
C LEU A 488 15.90 -0.75 -34.57
N ARG A 489 16.79 -1.69 -34.24
CA ARG A 489 16.58 -3.12 -34.43
C ARG A 489 17.07 -3.90 -33.21
N SER A 490 16.44 -5.03 -32.91
CA SER A 490 16.84 -5.91 -31.81
C SER A 490 17.60 -7.14 -32.29
N THR A 491 18.45 -7.67 -31.42
CA THR A 491 19.08 -8.98 -31.54
C THR A 491 18.98 -9.69 -30.19
N PRO A 492 18.27 -10.83 -30.09
CA PRO A 492 17.51 -11.49 -31.16
C PRO A 492 16.36 -10.62 -31.70
N ALA A 493 15.91 -10.90 -32.92
CA ALA A 493 14.74 -10.24 -33.48
C ALA A 493 13.51 -10.64 -32.65
N MET A 494 12.72 -9.65 -32.25
CA MET A 494 11.51 -9.85 -31.45
C MET A 494 10.29 -9.60 -32.34
N GLU A 495 9.30 -10.48 -32.29
CA GLU A 495 8.04 -10.31 -33.01
C GLU A 495 7.19 -9.22 -32.36
N ASP A 496 6.53 -8.39 -33.19
CA ASP A 496 5.56 -7.42 -32.69
C ASP A 496 4.15 -8.04 -32.71
N ILE A 497 3.67 -8.46 -31.53
CA ILE A 497 2.34 -9.06 -31.33
C ILE A 497 1.16 -8.13 -31.68
N PHE A 498 1.41 -6.84 -31.95
CA PHE A 498 0.39 -5.85 -32.32
C PHE A 498 0.29 -5.62 -33.83
N SER A 499 1.20 -6.17 -34.62
CA SER A 499 1.31 -5.93 -36.08
C SER A 499 0.36 -6.77 -36.95
N SER A 500 -0.54 -7.55 -36.36
CA SER A 500 -1.49 -8.42 -37.09
C SER A 500 -2.50 -7.63 -37.94
N PRO A 501 -2.87 -8.13 -39.15
CA PRO A 501 -3.81 -7.45 -40.03
C PRO A 501 -5.21 -7.33 -39.38
N GLY A 502 -5.67 -6.08 -39.20
CA GLY A 502 -6.97 -5.77 -38.58
C GLY A 502 -6.89 -4.93 -37.29
N ARG A 503 -5.68 -4.72 -36.74
CA ARG A 503 -5.46 -3.80 -35.60
C ARG A 503 -5.20 -2.38 -36.08
N SER A 504 -5.85 -1.41 -35.44
CA SER A 504 -5.74 0.01 -35.78
C SER A 504 -4.42 0.60 -35.26
N GLY A 505 -3.71 1.39 -36.08
CA GLY A 505 -2.55 2.18 -35.65
C GLY A 505 -2.86 3.23 -34.57
N GLU A 506 -4.13 3.49 -34.27
CA GLU A 506 -4.55 4.37 -33.16
C GLU A 506 -4.42 3.71 -31.78
N MET A 507 -4.44 2.38 -31.67
CA MET A 507 -4.20 1.67 -30.39
C MET A 507 -2.79 1.94 -29.88
N ASP A 508 -1.82 2.01 -30.80
CA ASP A 508 -0.46 2.42 -30.49
C ASP A 508 -0.42 3.85 -29.96
N SER A 509 -1.18 4.77 -30.55
CA SER A 509 -1.30 6.13 -30.02
C SER A 509 -1.89 6.15 -28.60
N LEU A 510 -2.93 5.35 -28.29
CA LEU A 510 -3.53 5.32 -26.95
C LEU A 510 -2.58 4.79 -25.88
N LEU A 511 -1.83 3.73 -26.19
CA LEU A 511 -0.86 3.13 -25.28
C LEU A 511 0.41 3.97 -25.14
N LEU A 512 0.88 4.62 -26.21
CA LEU A 512 2.12 5.40 -26.20
C LEU A 512 1.95 6.88 -25.83
N ASN A 513 0.79 7.51 -26.07
CA ASN A 513 0.56 8.93 -25.74
C ASN A 513 0.72 9.22 -24.24
N ASN A 514 0.51 8.22 -23.38
CA ASN A 514 0.72 8.34 -21.94
C ASN A 514 2.18 8.15 -21.51
N LEU A 515 3.05 7.65 -22.38
CA LEU A 515 4.41 7.23 -22.04
C LEU A 515 5.51 8.20 -22.52
N VAL A 516 5.18 9.11 -23.43
CA VAL A 516 6.18 9.90 -24.14
C VAL A 516 5.94 11.40 -23.93
N ALA A 517 6.84 12.05 -23.20
CA ALA A 517 6.77 13.50 -22.95
C ALA A 517 7.21 14.34 -24.16
N GLU A 518 7.95 13.76 -25.12
CA GLU A 518 8.47 14.45 -26.31
C GLU A 518 8.47 13.51 -27.53
N ASN A 519 8.02 13.98 -28.69
CA ASN A 519 7.92 13.17 -29.91
C ASN A 519 9.27 12.52 -30.28
N PRO A 520 9.37 11.17 -30.31
CA PRO A 520 10.59 10.47 -30.65
C PRO A 520 10.74 10.38 -32.17
N ASP A 521 11.98 10.31 -32.67
CA ASP A 521 12.23 10.21 -34.12
C ASP A 521 11.92 8.79 -34.63
N CYS A 522 12.09 7.78 -33.78
CA CYS A 522 11.63 6.42 -34.03
C CYS A 522 11.38 5.63 -32.73
N SER A 523 10.65 4.52 -32.87
CA SER A 523 10.38 3.59 -31.78
C SER A 523 10.56 2.15 -32.25
N LEU A 524 10.91 1.27 -31.31
CA LEU A 524 10.98 -0.17 -31.50
C LEU A 524 10.26 -0.86 -30.34
N ARG A 525 9.20 -1.60 -30.66
CA ARG A 525 8.48 -2.42 -29.69
C ARG A 525 9.12 -3.79 -29.56
N LEU A 526 9.29 -4.23 -28.32
CA LEU A 526 9.95 -5.47 -27.93
C LEU A 526 8.95 -6.30 -27.12
N CYS A 527 8.22 -7.19 -27.80
CA CYS A 527 7.22 -8.07 -27.18
C CYS A 527 7.82 -9.44 -26.89
N GLY A 528 7.16 -10.23 -26.04
CA GLY A 528 7.58 -11.60 -25.77
C GLY A 528 8.89 -11.70 -24.97
N LEU A 529 9.20 -10.70 -24.13
CA LEU A 529 10.44 -10.68 -23.35
C LEU A 529 10.63 -11.91 -22.46
N GLN A 530 9.54 -12.59 -22.07
CA GLN A 530 9.62 -13.84 -21.33
C GLN A 530 10.39 -14.95 -22.06
N LYS A 531 10.41 -14.93 -23.40
CA LYS A 531 11.04 -15.92 -24.26
C LYS A 531 12.57 -15.76 -24.35
N LEU A 532 13.10 -14.65 -23.84
CA LEU A 532 14.49 -14.27 -23.99
C LEU A 532 15.41 -15.16 -23.12
N GLN A 533 16.27 -15.95 -23.77
CA GLN A 533 17.23 -16.83 -23.08
C GLN A 533 18.55 -16.13 -22.74
N GLY A 534 18.97 -15.15 -23.54
CA GLY A 534 20.24 -14.43 -23.44
C GLY A 534 20.08 -12.93 -23.22
N SER A 535 21.13 -12.16 -23.53
CA SER A 535 21.08 -10.69 -23.50
C SER A 535 20.34 -10.14 -24.72
N LEU A 536 19.63 -9.03 -24.55
CA LEU A 536 18.99 -8.28 -25.63
C LEU A 536 19.89 -7.13 -26.06
N VAL A 537 20.23 -7.08 -27.34
CA VAL A 537 21.06 -6.02 -27.93
C VAL A 537 20.22 -5.18 -28.87
N ILE A 538 20.28 -3.86 -28.72
CA ILE A 538 19.64 -2.90 -29.62
C ILE A 538 20.70 -2.33 -30.55
N LYS A 539 20.50 -2.53 -31.84
CA LYS A 539 21.28 -1.91 -32.90
C LYS A 539 20.60 -0.60 -33.30
N VAL A 540 21.36 0.48 -33.24
CA VAL A 540 20.97 1.83 -33.65
C VAL A 540 21.69 2.14 -34.95
N ASP A 541 20.93 2.24 -36.04
CA ASP A 541 21.43 2.61 -37.35
C ASP A 541 21.09 4.08 -37.62
N LEU A 542 22.12 4.91 -37.70
CA LEU A 542 22.03 6.33 -38.07
C LEU A 542 22.30 6.46 -39.57
N HIS A 543 21.36 7.08 -40.27
CA HIS A 543 21.48 7.46 -41.67
C HIS A 543 21.58 8.99 -41.76
N TYR A 544 22.53 9.51 -42.52
CA TYR A 544 22.74 10.95 -42.65
C TYR A 544 23.38 11.33 -43.98
N THR A 545 23.21 12.58 -44.38
CA THR A 545 23.94 13.16 -45.52
C THR A 545 25.19 13.87 -45.01
N HIS A 546 26.37 13.47 -45.52
CA HIS A 546 27.64 14.08 -45.11
C HIS A 546 27.81 15.46 -45.73
N MET A 547 28.08 16.50 -44.91
CA MET A 547 28.14 17.90 -45.35
C MET A 547 29.15 18.14 -46.48
N ASP A 548 30.38 17.64 -46.34
CA ASP A 548 31.45 17.91 -47.32
C ASP A 548 31.32 17.09 -48.62
N ARG A 549 30.76 15.88 -48.53
CA ARG A 549 30.76 14.89 -49.63
C ARG A 549 29.42 14.81 -50.34
N LYS A 550 28.34 15.33 -49.74
CA LYS A 550 26.95 15.17 -50.19
C LYS A 550 26.56 13.72 -50.48
N LEU A 551 27.20 12.78 -49.78
CA LEU A 551 26.91 11.35 -49.87
C LEU A 551 26.02 10.95 -48.70
N TRP A 552 25.08 10.04 -48.98
CA TRP A 552 24.28 9.40 -47.96
C TRP A 552 25.09 8.26 -47.32
N LEU A 553 25.29 8.34 -46.00
CA LEU A 553 26.11 7.41 -45.22
C LEU A 553 25.28 6.77 -44.11
N GLN A 554 25.72 5.60 -43.67
CA GLN A 554 25.15 4.88 -42.53
C GLN A 554 26.24 4.54 -41.52
N GLU A 555 25.95 4.79 -40.24
CA GLU A 555 26.75 4.32 -39.11
C GLU A 555 25.88 3.49 -38.17
N SER A 556 26.45 2.47 -37.54
CA SER A 556 25.73 1.60 -36.60
C SER A 556 26.42 1.56 -35.25
N LYS A 557 25.65 1.62 -34.17
CA LYS A 557 26.11 1.30 -32.81
C LYS A 557 25.22 0.23 -32.18
N GLN A 558 25.79 -0.53 -31.25
CA GLN A 558 25.08 -1.56 -30.51
C GLN A 558 25.03 -1.19 -29.03
N LEU A 559 23.89 -1.46 -28.41
CA LEU A 559 23.62 -1.26 -27.00
C LEU A 559 23.11 -2.57 -26.41
N ASP A 560 23.93 -3.22 -25.59
CA ASP A 560 23.51 -4.38 -24.80
C ASP A 560 22.74 -3.89 -23.55
N ILE A 561 21.47 -4.31 -23.45
CA ILE A 561 20.57 -3.92 -22.35
C ILE A 561 20.28 -5.07 -21.39
N GLY A 562 21.00 -6.19 -21.49
CA GLY A 562 20.82 -7.30 -20.56
C GLY A 562 19.52 -8.06 -20.78
N LYS A 563 18.93 -8.52 -19.68
CA LYS A 563 17.60 -9.14 -19.61
C LYS A 563 16.62 -8.17 -18.93
N PRO A 564 15.91 -7.32 -19.68
CA PRO A 564 15.02 -6.33 -19.10
C PRO A 564 13.71 -6.95 -18.57
N LEU A 565 13.10 -6.31 -17.58
CA LEU A 565 11.77 -6.66 -17.06
C LEU A 565 11.64 -8.16 -16.72
N VAL A 566 10.56 -8.84 -17.16
CA VAL A 566 10.31 -10.26 -16.82
C VAL A 566 11.40 -11.21 -17.33
N ALA A 567 12.19 -10.82 -18.34
CA ALA A 567 13.26 -11.67 -18.89
C ALA A 567 14.31 -12.00 -17.83
N SER A 568 14.52 -11.12 -16.85
CA SER A 568 15.44 -11.32 -15.73
C SER A 568 15.00 -12.45 -14.78
N CYS A 569 13.74 -12.88 -14.85
CA CYS A 569 13.15 -13.85 -13.92
C CYS A 569 13.34 -15.32 -14.35
N ASP A 570 13.91 -15.55 -15.54
CA ASP A 570 14.19 -16.86 -16.15
C ASP A 570 13.01 -17.85 -16.03
N LEU A 571 11.87 -17.51 -16.64
CA LEU A 571 10.64 -18.34 -16.57
C LEU A 571 10.81 -19.76 -17.14
N HIS A 572 11.86 -20.03 -17.92
CA HIS A 572 12.13 -21.33 -18.55
C HIS A 572 13.05 -22.29 -17.74
N ARG A 573 13.62 -21.88 -16.59
CA ARG A 573 14.66 -22.66 -15.89
C ARG A 573 14.15 -23.92 -15.17
N GLY A 574 12.83 -24.17 -15.16
CA GLY A 574 12.22 -25.32 -14.48
C GLY A 574 12.68 -26.70 -14.97
N GLN A 575 13.24 -26.81 -16.19
CA GLN A 575 13.59 -28.10 -16.78
C GLN A 575 14.96 -28.68 -16.36
N GLN A 576 15.92 -27.88 -15.89
CA GLN A 576 17.28 -28.40 -15.59
C GLN A 576 17.43 -29.00 -14.19
N ALA A 577 16.59 -28.61 -13.22
CA ALA A 577 16.73 -29.08 -11.84
C ALA A 577 16.12 -30.47 -11.57
N MET A 578 15.18 -30.94 -12.40
CA MET A 578 14.56 -32.27 -12.23
C MET A 578 15.30 -33.40 -12.95
N VAL A 579 16.15 -33.11 -13.93
CA VAL A 579 16.94 -34.14 -14.65
C VAL A 579 18.24 -34.48 -13.92
N SER A 580 18.81 -33.54 -13.15
CA SER A 580 20.04 -33.77 -12.39
C SER A 580 19.85 -34.65 -11.15
N GLN A 581 18.66 -34.68 -10.53
CA GLN A 581 18.40 -35.50 -9.34
C GLN A 581 18.17 -37.01 -9.63
N ARG A 582 18.18 -37.44 -10.90
CA ARG A 582 18.05 -38.87 -11.25
C ARG A 582 19.36 -39.56 -11.61
N ARG A 583 20.52 -38.88 -11.57
CA ARG A 583 21.81 -39.47 -11.95
C ARG A 583 22.83 -39.69 -10.84
N ASP A 584 22.66 -39.14 -9.65
CA ASP A 584 23.60 -39.37 -8.55
C ASP A 584 23.09 -40.46 -7.62
N GLY A 585 23.28 -41.70 -8.07
CA GLY A 585 23.12 -42.91 -7.28
C GLY A 585 24.41 -43.27 -6.53
N ALA A 586 24.23 -43.49 -5.22
CA ALA A 586 25.03 -44.31 -4.30
C ALA A 586 26.39 -43.78 -3.79
N PRO A 587 26.54 -43.63 -2.46
CA PRO A 587 27.82 -43.83 -1.80
C PRO A 587 27.94 -45.29 -1.34
N ALA A 588 29.00 -45.94 -1.80
CA ALA A 588 29.52 -47.16 -1.22
C ALA A 588 30.18 -46.85 0.14
N GLN A 589 29.91 -47.65 1.17
CA GLN A 589 30.91 -48.00 2.19
C GLN A 589 30.46 -49.21 3.01
N SER A 590 31.44 -50.09 3.26
CA SER A 590 31.28 -51.43 3.79
C SER A 590 31.86 -51.55 5.20
N MET A 591 31.25 -52.46 5.98
CA MET A 591 31.82 -53.32 7.04
C MET A 591 32.19 -52.74 8.43
N GLY A 592 31.63 -53.40 9.46
CA GLY A 592 32.10 -53.35 10.86
C GLY A 592 31.13 -53.97 11.88
N HIS A 593 31.26 -55.28 12.14
CA HIS A 593 30.50 -56.17 13.05
C HIS A 593 30.16 -55.64 14.47
N SER A 594 29.02 -56.01 15.08
CA SER A 594 28.91 -57.22 15.93
C SER A 594 27.46 -57.49 16.39
N ARG A 595 27.13 -58.79 16.51
CA ARG A 595 25.84 -59.42 16.86
C ARG A 595 25.56 -59.39 18.37
N ILE A 596 24.28 -59.50 18.76
CA ILE A 596 23.75 -60.45 19.78
C ILE A 596 22.23 -60.64 19.53
N SER A 597 21.77 -61.86 19.81
CA SER A 597 20.59 -62.57 19.31
C SER A 597 19.41 -62.66 20.29
N HIS A 598 18.31 -63.23 19.75
CA HIS A 598 17.12 -63.88 20.36
C HIS A 598 15.82 -63.06 20.30
N SER A 599 14.64 -63.60 19.98
CA SER A 599 14.17 -64.85 19.38
C SER A 599 12.63 -64.77 19.31
N LYS A 600 12.01 -65.29 18.22
CA LYS A 600 10.65 -65.91 18.15
C LYS A 600 9.44 -65.01 18.53
N GLN A 601 8.21 -65.14 18.07
CA GLN A 601 7.45 -65.96 17.12
C GLN A 601 6.09 -65.24 16.97
N ARG A 602 5.48 -65.26 15.78
CA ARG A 602 4.02 -65.00 15.63
C ARG A 602 3.22 -66.19 16.18
N PRO A 603 1.93 -66.00 16.50
CA PRO A 603 0.94 -66.66 15.63
C PRO A 603 -0.33 -65.84 15.32
N ARG A 604 -1.12 -66.45 14.43
CA ARG A 604 -2.28 -66.04 13.63
C ARG A 604 -3.65 -66.15 14.35
N GLN A 605 -4.63 -65.42 13.79
CA GLN A 605 -6.07 -65.77 13.55
C GLN A 605 -7.03 -65.79 14.77
N THR A 606 -8.34 -65.43 14.72
CA THR A 606 -9.39 -65.56 13.69
C THR A 606 -10.68 -64.75 14.06
N LEU A 607 -11.45 -64.34 13.02
CA LEU A 607 -12.91 -64.13 12.83
C LEU A 607 -13.90 -63.70 13.95
N GLY A 608 -14.82 -62.78 13.59
CA GLY A 608 -16.17 -62.62 14.19
C GLY A 608 -16.88 -61.30 13.79
N GLN A 609 -18.13 -61.37 13.33
CA GLN A 609 -18.93 -60.35 12.61
C GLN A 609 -19.61 -59.23 13.47
N PRO A 610 -20.33 -58.23 12.86
CA PRO A 610 -20.56 -56.89 13.42
C PRO A 610 -21.99 -56.61 13.94
N GLY A 611 -22.14 -55.52 14.72
CA GLY A 611 -23.44 -54.95 15.12
C GLY A 611 -23.56 -53.45 14.76
N ARG A 612 -24.71 -53.06 14.18
CA ARG A 612 -25.14 -51.69 13.83
C ARG A 612 -25.45 -50.82 15.08
N PRO A 613 -25.67 -49.48 14.95
CA PRO A 613 -27.03 -49.00 14.66
C PRO A 613 -27.16 -47.80 13.69
N PHE A 614 -28.24 -47.89 12.90
CA PHE A 614 -29.22 -46.90 12.42
C PHE A 614 -28.87 -45.51 11.84
N THR A 615 -29.34 -45.37 10.60
CA THR A 615 -29.48 -44.23 9.69
C THR A 615 -30.85 -43.53 9.82
N LYS A 616 -30.93 -42.25 9.46
CA LYS A 616 -32.11 -41.65 8.79
C LYS A 616 -31.66 -40.71 7.67
N SER A 617 -31.97 -41.11 6.43
CA SER A 617 -31.95 -40.29 5.22
C SER A 617 -33.33 -40.41 4.56
N ALA A 618 -33.85 -39.33 4.00
CA ALA A 618 -35.06 -39.35 3.17
C ALA A 618 -34.72 -38.71 1.82
N GLU A 619 -34.80 -39.54 0.78
CA GLU A 619 -34.88 -39.14 -0.63
C GLU A 619 -36.36 -39.10 -1.05
N CYS A 620 -36.70 -38.25 -2.03
CA CYS A 620 -37.90 -38.44 -2.84
C CYS A 620 -37.61 -38.08 -4.30
N ALA A 621 -37.90 -39.03 -5.18
CA ALA A 621 -37.85 -38.92 -6.63
C ALA A 621 -39.27 -38.78 -7.23
N ALA A 622 -39.31 -38.28 -8.46
CA ALA A 622 -40.47 -37.82 -9.23
C ALA A 622 -41.50 -38.89 -9.66
N LYS A 623 -42.72 -38.45 -10.00
CA LYS A 623 -43.53 -38.94 -11.14
C LYS A 623 -44.75 -38.04 -11.45
N VAL A 624 -45.03 -37.91 -12.75
CA VAL A 624 -46.15 -37.20 -13.44
C VAL A 624 -47.40 -38.10 -13.48
N PRO A 625 -48.66 -37.58 -13.53
CA PRO A 625 -49.44 -37.56 -14.80
C PRO A 625 -50.54 -36.46 -14.98
N THR A 626 -50.70 -36.01 -16.24
CA THR A 626 -51.90 -35.67 -17.06
C THR A 626 -53.18 -34.97 -16.52
N ALA A 627 -53.46 -33.79 -17.14
CA ALA A 627 -54.65 -33.36 -17.93
C ALA A 627 -56.09 -33.17 -17.37
N ARG A 628 -56.67 -32.02 -17.81
CA ARG A 628 -58.09 -31.63 -18.11
C ARG A 628 -58.93 -30.80 -17.09
N SER A 629 -59.11 -29.53 -17.48
CA SER A 629 -60.35 -28.72 -17.62
C SER A 629 -61.51 -28.88 -16.63
N ASN A 630 -61.90 -27.78 -15.97
CA ASN A 630 -63.19 -27.08 -16.15
C ASN A 630 -63.37 -25.94 -15.12
N GLU A 631 -63.69 -24.74 -15.61
CA GLU A 631 -64.50 -23.69 -14.95
C GLU A 631 -65.93 -24.22 -14.63
N PRO A 632 -66.82 -23.55 -13.85
CA PRO A 632 -67.01 -22.09 -13.76
C PRO A 632 -67.47 -21.53 -12.38
N GLY A 633 -67.75 -20.22 -12.31
CA GLY A 633 -68.85 -19.71 -11.49
C GLY A 633 -68.56 -18.47 -10.65
N GLU A 634 -69.03 -17.33 -11.16
CA GLU A 634 -69.20 -16.01 -10.54
C GLU A 634 -69.82 -16.04 -9.13
N ASN A 635 -69.52 -15.01 -8.32
CA ASN A 635 -70.55 -14.12 -7.80
C ASN A 635 -69.95 -12.81 -7.24
N ASP A 636 -70.43 -11.71 -7.83
CA ASP A 636 -70.41 -10.34 -7.35
C ASP A 636 -71.07 -10.19 -5.97
N GLU A 637 -70.56 -9.27 -5.15
CA GLU A 637 -71.41 -8.39 -4.34
C GLU A 637 -70.81 -6.98 -4.31
N THR A 638 -71.61 -6.03 -4.77
CA THR A 638 -71.38 -4.58 -4.75
C THR A 638 -72.24 -3.91 -3.66
N GLU A 639 -71.68 -2.81 -3.15
CA GLU A 639 -72.34 -1.60 -2.59
C GLU A 639 -72.91 -1.60 -1.14
N PRO A 640 -73.19 -0.42 -0.54
CA PRO A 640 -72.81 0.97 -0.89
C PRO A 640 -72.29 1.83 0.29
N HIS A 641 -71.46 2.85 0.00
CA HIS A 641 -71.72 4.29 0.14
C HIS A 641 -70.45 5.14 0.03
#